data_AF-A0A793D8P8-F1
#
_entry.id   AF-A0A793D8P8-F1
#
_cell.length_a   1.000
_cell.length_b   1.000
_cell.length_c   1.000
_cell.angle_alpha   90.00
_cell.angle_beta   90.00
_cell.angle_gamma   90.00
#
_symmetry.space_group_name_H-M   'P 1'
#
loop_
_entity.id
_entity.type
_entity.pdbx_description
1 polymer ?
#
loop_
_entity_poly.entity_id
_entity_poly.type
_entity_poly.pdbx_seq_one_letter_code
_entity_poly.pdbx_strand_id
1 'polypeptide(L)'
;MNKIYSLKYSHITGGLIAVSELSGRVSSRTTGKKKHKRILALCFLGLLPSSYSFASQMDISNFYIRDYMDFAQNKGIFQAGATNIEIVKKDGSTLKLPEVPFPDFSPVANKGSTTSIGGAYSITATHNTKNHHSVATQNWGNSTYKQTDWNTSHPDFAVSRLDKFVVETRGATEGADISLSKQQALERYGVNYKGEKKLIAFRAGSGVVSVKKNGRITPFNEVSYKPEMLNGSFVHIDDWSGWLILTNNQFDEFNNIASQGDSGSALFVYDNQKKKWVVAGTVWGIYNYANGKNHAAYSKWNQTTIDNLKNKFSYKVDMSGAQVATIENGKLTGTGSDTTDIKNKDLIFTGGGDILLKSSFDNGAGGLVFNDKKTYRVNGDDFTFKGAGVDTRNGSTVEWNIRYDNKDNLHKIGDGTLDVRKTQNTNLKTGEGLVILGAEKTFNNIYITSGDGTVRLNAENALSGGEYNGIFFAKNGGTLDLNGYNQSFNKIAATDSGAVITNTSTKKSILSLNNTADYIYHGNINGNLDVLQHHETKKENHRLILDGGVDTTNDISLRNTQLSMQGHATEHAIYRDGAFSCSLPAPMRFLCGSDYVAGMQNTEADAVKQNGNAYKTNNAVSDLSQPDWETGTFRFGTLHLENSDFSIGRNANVIGDIQASKSNITIGDTTAYIDLHAGKNITGDGFGFRQNIVRGNSQGETLFTGGITAEDSTIVIKDKAKALFSNYVYLLNTKATIEKGADVTTQSGMFSTSDISVSGNLSMTGNPDKDNKFEPSIYLNDASYLLTDDSARLVAKNKASVVGDIHSTKSASIMFGHDESDLSQLSDRTSKGLALGFLGGFDVSYRGSVNAPSASATMNNTWWQLTGDSALKTLKSTNSMVYFTDSANNKKFHTLTVDELATSNSAYAMRTNLSESDKLEVKKHLSGENNILLVDFLQKTTPEKQLNIELVSAPKDTNKNVFKASKQTIGFSNVTPVITTQETDDKITWSLTGYNTVANKEATRNAAALFSVDYKAFLN
;
A
#
# COMPACT_ATOMS: atom_id res chain seq x y z
N MET A 1 -55.06 52.23 -24.51
CA MET A 1 -55.39 51.94 -23.10
C MET A 1 -55.58 50.45 -22.98
N ASN A 2 -54.53 49.73 -22.58
CA ASN A 2 -54.47 48.28 -22.70
C ASN A 2 -54.39 47.69 -21.29
N LYS A 3 -55.35 46.87 -20.90
CA LYS A 3 -55.25 46.07 -19.67
C LYS A 3 -54.44 44.82 -20.01
N ILE A 4 -53.25 44.71 -19.46
CA ILE A 4 -52.37 43.56 -19.67
C ILE A 4 -52.86 42.41 -18.78
N TYR A 5 -53.16 41.27 -19.40
CA TYR A 5 -53.46 40.01 -18.72
C TYR A 5 -52.35 39.02 -19.03
N SER A 6 -51.89 38.25 -18.04
CA SER A 6 -50.93 37.16 -18.26
C SER A 6 -51.65 35.81 -18.25
N LEU A 7 -51.31 34.93 -19.20
CA LEU A 7 -51.81 33.56 -19.25
C LEU A 7 -51.03 32.68 -18.28
N LYS A 8 -51.70 32.00 -17.35
CA LYS A 8 -51.11 31.07 -16.38
C LYS A 8 -51.82 29.72 -16.42
N TYR A 9 -51.05 28.64 -16.29
CA TYR A 9 -51.58 27.28 -16.37
C TYR A 9 -52.30 26.90 -15.08
N SER A 10 -53.56 26.46 -15.19
CA SER A 10 -54.40 26.04 -14.08
C SER A 10 -54.54 24.53 -14.07
N HIS A 11 -53.90 23.88 -13.10
CA HIS A 11 -53.97 22.43 -12.90
C HIS A 11 -55.37 21.92 -12.53
N ILE A 12 -56.29 22.79 -12.12
CA ILE A 12 -57.70 22.44 -11.85
C ILE A 12 -58.50 22.33 -13.15
N THR A 13 -58.11 23.04 -14.20
CA THR A 13 -58.84 23.12 -15.48
C THR A 13 -58.08 22.56 -16.68
N GLY A 14 -56.84 22.09 -16.48
CA GLY A 14 -56.03 21.46 -17.53
C GLY A 14 -55.57 22.40 -18.66
N GLY A 15 -55.53 23.72 -18.42
CA GLY A 15 -55.28 24.71 -19.48
C GLY A 15 -54.80 26.08 -18.99
N LEU A 16 -54.35 26.90 -19.93
CA LEU A 16 -53.95 28.30 -19.69
C LEU A 16 -55.17 29.21 -19.51
N ILE A 17 -55.21 29.99 -18.43
CA ILE A 17 -56.24 30.98 -18.14
C ILE A 17 -55.64 32.37 -17.96
N ALA A 18 -56.35 33.42 -18.37
CA ALA A 18 -55.87 34.80 -18.30
C ALA A 18 -56.17 35.43 -16.94
N VAL A 19 -55.15 36.04 -16.31
CA VAL A 19 -55.27 36.73 -15.01
C VAL A 19 -54.67 38.15 -15.08
N SER A 20 -55.29 39.07 -14.33
CA SER A 20 -54.92 40.49 -14.31
C SER A 20 -53.80 40.76 -13.32
N GLU A 21 -52.79 41.52 -13.73
CA GLU A 21 -51.69 41.96 -12.86
C GLU A 21 -51.94 43.40 -12.38
N LEU A 22 -52.33 43.58 -11.11
CA LEU A 22 -52.06 44.74 -10.23
C LEU A 22 -52.74 44.55 -8.85
N SER A 23 -52.21 45.24 -7.83
CA SER A 23 -52.26 44.86 -6.41
C SER A 23 -53.26 45.62 -5.51
N GLY A 24 -53.61 45.06 -4.34
CA GLY A 24 -53.98 45.86 -3.15
C GLY A 24 -55.00 45.26 -2.17
N ARG A 25 -54.71 45.30 -0.85
CA ARG A 25 -55.62 44.94 0.25
C ARG A 25 -56.61 46.07 0.59
N VAL A 26 -57.76 45.75 1.22
CA VAL A 26 -58.29 46.30 2.51
C VAL A 26 -59.72 45.76 2.80
N SER A 27 -60.27 45.99 4.00
CA SER A 27 -61.22 45.14 4.75
C SER A 27 -62.54 45.80 5.22
N SER A 28 -63.58 45.01 5.49
CA SER A 28 -64.63 45.19 6.53
C SER A 28 -65.35 43.83 6.78
N ARG A 29 -65.71 43.35 8.00
CA ARG A 29 -66.62 43.83 9.10
C ARG A 29 -68.10 43.94 8.63
N THR A 30 -69.15 43.41 9.29
CA THR A 30 -69.31 42.80 10.64
C THR A 30 -70.65 42.02 10.86
N THR A 31 -70.74 41.26 11.97
CA THR A 31 -71.92 40.86 12.83
C THR A 31 -72.88 39.73 12.43
N GLY A 32 -73.40 38.89 13.36
CA GLY A 32 -73.11 38.74 14.81
C GLY A 32 -74.19 37.96 15.62
N LYS A 33 -73.98 37.81 16.96
CA LYS A 33 -74.86 37.21 18.03
C LYS A 33 -74.70 35.68 18.23
N LYS A 34 -74.64 35.10 19.45
CA LYS A 34 -74.74 35.62 20.87
C LYS A 34 -74.13 34.61 21.89
N LYS A 35 -73.37 35.11 22.89
CA LYS A 35 -73.21 34.69 24.34
C LYS A 35 -72.96 33.20 24.71
N HIS A 36 -72.30 32.75 25.80
CA HIS A 36 -71.40 33.23 26.89
C HIS A 36 -71.17 31.99 27.83
N LYS A 37 -70.18 31.81 28.73
CA LYS A 37 -68.84 32.38 29.01
C LYS A 37 -68.15 31.44 30.06
N ARG A 38 -66.97 30.85 29.80
CA ARG A 38 -65.96 30.46 30.82
C ARG A 38 -64.54 30.61 30.22
N ILE A 39 -63.56 30.84 31.08
CA ILE A 39 -62.30 31.54 30.74
C ILE A 39 -61.18 30.56 30.38
N LEU A 40 -60.48 30.84 29.28
CA LEU A 40 -59.13 30.35 29.02
C LEU A 40 -58.32 31.53 28.44
N ALA A 41 -57.16 31.84 29.01
CA ALA A 41 -56.37 33.00 28.62
C ALA A 41 -55.50 32.69 27.38
N LEU A 42 -55.80 33.34 26.25
CA LEU A 42 -54.86 33.44 25.13
C LEU A 42 -54.00 34.70 25.28
N CYS A 43 -52.68 34.53 25.27
CA CYS A 43 -51.75 35.58 24.89
C CYS A 43 -51.39 35.42 23.41
N PHE A 44 -51.67 36.44 22.60
CA PHE A 44 -51.16 36.52 21.23
C PHE A 44 -49.70 36.98 21.25
N LEU A 45 -48.78 36.16 20.75
CA LEU A 45 -47.42 36.57 20.40
C LEU A 45 -46.88 35.69 19.27
N GLY A 46 -46.52 36.35 18.15
CA GLY A 46 -45.57 35.84 17.15
C GLY A 46 -45.90 34.53 16.42
N LEU A 47 -46.70 34.60 15.35
CA LEU A 47 -46.51 33.71 14.20
C LEU A 47 -45.19 34.09 13.50
N LEU A 48 -44.10 33.47 13.92
CA LEU A 48 -42.83 33.45 13.18
C LEU A 48 -42.74 32.13 12.39
N PRO A 49 -42.27 32.13 11.13
CA PRO A 49 -41.97 30.89 10.43
C PRO A 49 -40.74 30.26 11.09
N SER A 50 -40.90 29.08 11.68
CA SER A 50 -39.78 28.30 12.23
C SER A 50 -39.01 27.59 11.11
N SER A 51 -38.41 28.39 10.23
CA SER A 51 -37.52 27.95 9.16
C SER A 51 -36.07 28.02 9.63
N TYR A 52 -35.68 27.10 10.52
CA TYR A 52 -34.27 26.80 10.77
C TYR A 52 -34.00 25.37 10.30
N SER A 53 -33.61 25.23 9.02
CA SER A 53 -32.90 24.03 8.58
C SER A 53 -31.50 24.07 9.18
N PHE A 54 -31.22 23.14 10.09
CA PHE A 54 -29.94 23.04 10.78
C PHE A 54 -29.06 21.99 10.13
N ALA A 55 -27.78 22.33 9.99
CA ALA A 55 -26.79 21.60 9.22
C ALA A 55 -25.69 20.99 10.09
N SER A 56 -25.14 19.85 9.65
CA SER A 56 -24.04 19.10 10.24
C SER A 56 -22.89 20.08 10.35
N GLN A 57 -22.38 20.26 11.56
CA GLN A 57 -21.56 21.42 11.87
C GLN A 57 -20.17 20.98 12.29
N MET A 58 -19.34 20.72 11.29
CA MET A 58 -17.91 20.42 11.45
C MET A 58 -17.17 21.69 11.90
N ASP A 59 -16.42 21.61 12.99
CA ASP A 59 -15.57 22.70 13.48
C ASP A 59 -14.20 22.65 12.80
N ILE A 60 -14.08 23.39 11.70
CA ILE A 60 -12.90 23.42 10.86
C ILE A 60 -11.88 24.49 11.28
N SER A 61 -12.05 25.02 12.50
CA SER A 61 -11.15 26.03 13.07
C SER A 61 -9.72 25.51 13.18
N ASN A 62 -9.55 24.24 13.59
CA ASN A 62 -8.24 23.58 13.69
C ASN A 62 -8.15 22.21 13.00
N PHE A 63 -9.23 21.72 12.38
CA PHE A 63 -9.29 20.48 11.60
C PHE A 63 -9.74 20.78 10.17
N TYR A 64 -9.47 19.89 9.22
CA TYR A 64 -9.93 20.01 7.84
C TYR A 64 -11.32 19.38 7.66
N ILE A 65 -12.11 19.84 6.69
CA ILE A 65 -13.41 19.20 6.35
C ILE A 65 -13.18 17.71 6.04
N ARG A 66 -12.12 17.41 5.30
CA ARG A 66 -11.76 16.04 4.89
C ARG A 66 -11.46 15.11 6.07
N ASP A 67 -10.93 15.62 7.19
CA ASP A 67 -10.63 14.78 8.37
C ASP A 67 -11.90 14.13 8.94
N TYR A 68 -13.01 14.87 8.98
CA TYR A 68 -14.32 14.37 9.42
C TYR A 68 -14.97 13.39 8.44
N MET A 69 -14.63 13.48 7.15
CA MET A 69 -15.12 12.61 6.09
C MET A 69 -14.32 11.30 6.04
N ASP A 70 -12.99 11.40 6.09
CA ASP A 70 -12.05 10.28 6.17
C ASP A 70 -12.39 9.38 7.39
N PHE A 71 -12.68 10.01 8.55
CA PHE A 71 -13.17 9.35 9.75
C PHE A 71 -14.40 8.47 9.51
N ALA A 72 -15.40 8.98 8.76
CA ALA A 72 -16.66 8.28 8.56
C ALA A 72 -16.64 7.26 7.41
N GLN A 73 -15.68 7.37 6.51
CA GLN A 73 -15.59 6.54 5.30
C GLN A 73 -14.53 5.43 5.40
N ASN A 74 -13.81 5.38 6.55
CA ASN A 74 -12.63 4.56 6.78
C ASN A 74 -11.54 4.80 5.73
N LYS A 75 -11.06 6.05 5.67
CA LYS A 75 -10.06 6.52 4.72
C LYS A 75 -8.93 7.30 5.41
N GLY A 76 -7.85 7.58 4.70
CA GLY A 76 -6.64 8.18 5.27
C GLY A 76 -6.14 7.36 6.47
N ILE A 77 -5.92 8.05 7.60
CA ILE A 77 -5.47 7.46 8.87
C ILE A 77 -6.55 6.65 9.63
N PHE A 78 -7.81 6.67 9.19
CA PHE A 78 -8.96 6.09 9.90
C PHE A 78 -9.34 4.68 9.42
N GLN A 79 -8.33 3.89 9.09
CA GLN A 79 -8.50 2.50 8.67
C GLN A 79 -9.18 1.67 9.76
N ALA A 80 -10.08 0.76 9.38
CA ALA A 80 -10.81 -0.07 10.34
C ALA A 80 -9.83 -0.92 11.17
N GLY A 81 -10.01 -0.92 12.49
CA GLY A 81 -9.13 -1.60 13.44
C GLY A 81 -7.84 -0.87 13.80
N ALA A 82 -7.49 0.25 13.14
CA ALA A 82 -6.29 1.02 13.47
C ALA A 82 -6.36 1.59 14.90
N THR A 83 -5.20 1.71 15.55
CA THR A 83 -5.05 2.19 16.93
C THR A 83 -4.02 3.31 17.00
N ASN A 84 -3.99 4.07 18.10
CA ASN A 84 -3.05 5.18 18.30
C ASN A 84 -3.10 6.25 17.19
N ILE A 85 -4.29 6.45 16.59
CA ILE A 85 -4.51 7.42 15.51
C ILE A 85 -4.29 8.84 16.05
N GLU A 86 -3.51 9.63 15.32
CA GLU A 86 -3.26 11.05 15.62
C GLU A 86 -3.69 11.94 14.45
N ILE A 87 -4.66 12.82 14.68
CA ILE A 87 -5.06 13.82 13.69
C ILE A 87 -4.09 15.00 13.75
N VAL A 88 -3.40 15.31 12.66
CA VAL A 88 -2.58 16.53 12.52
C VAL A 88 -3.51 17.73 12.30
N LYS A 89 -3.47 18.68 13.23
CA LYS A 89 -4.26 19.91 13.21
C LYS A 89 -3.68 20.96 12.27
N LYS A 90 -4.46 21.99 11.98
CA LYS A 90 -4.05 23.15 11.15
C LYS A 90 -2.93 23.97 11.77
N ASP A 91 -2.80 23.96 13.10
CA ASP A 91 -1.68 24.56 13.84
C ASP A 91 -0.41 23.68 13.93
N GLY A 92 -0.45 22.46 13.37
CA GLY A 92 0.67 21.51 13.39
C GLY A 92 0.77 20.64 14.65
N SER A 93 -0.05 20.88 15.69
CA SER A 93 -0.16 19.97 16.83
C SER A 93 -1.00 18.73 16.47
N THR A 94 -0.96 17.69 17.30
CA THR A 94 -1.77 16.47 17.09
C THR A 94 -2.93 16.34 18.08
N LEU A 95 -3.97 15.63 17.65
CA LEU A 95 -5.03 15.11 18.50
C LEU A 95 -4.98 13.58 18.48
N LYS A 96 -4.60 12.95 19.59
CA LYS A 96 -4.75 11.49 19.74
C LYS A 96 -6.23 11.14 19.87
N LEU A 97 -6.69 10.14 19.13
CA LEU A 97 -8.01 9.54 19.34
C LEU A 97 -8.08 8.76 20.67
N PRO A 98 -9.29 8.43 21.17
CA PRO A 98 -9.45 7.50 22.27
C PRO A 98 -8.75 6.15 22.02
N GLU A 99 -8.27 5.50 23.08
CA GLU A 99 -7.53 4.23 23.02
C GLU A 99 -8.46 3.04 22.70
N VAL A 100 -8.82 2.91 21.42
CA VAL A 100 -9.73 1.87 20.91
C VAL A 100 -9.38 1.55 19.45
N PRO A 101 -9.53 0.29 18.98
CA PRO A 101 -9.46 -0.01 17.55
C PRO A 101 -10.57 0.74 16.81
N PHE A 102 -10.21 1.49 15.76
CA PHE A 102 -11.15 2.34 15.03
C PHE A 102 -12.32 1.52 14.43
N PRO A 103 -13.57 2.01 14.49
CA PRO A 103 -14.72 1.25 13.98
C PRO A 103 -14.68 1.06 12.47
N ASP A 104 -15.13 -0.11 12.00
CA ASP A 104 -15.60 -0.26 10.63
C ASP A 104 -17.00 0.38 10.50
N PHE A 105 -17.12 1.40 9.65
CA PHE A 105 -18.38 2.05 9.32
C PHE A 105 -19.07 1.46 8.09
N SER A 106 -18.58 0.36 7.49
CA SER A 106 -19.29 -0.39 6.42
C SER A 106 -20.76 -0.72 6.73
N PRO A 107 -21.21 -0.92 7.99
CA PRO A 107 -22.64 -1.07 8.28
C PRO A 107 -23.49 0.16 7.93
N VAL A 108 -22.92 1.37 7.93
CA VAL A 108 -23.63 2.61 7.64
C VAL A 108 -23.94 2.69 6.14
N ALA A 109 -25.21 2.91 5.79
CA ALA A 109 -25.61 3.02 4.39
C ALA A 109 -24.99 4.26 3.72
N ASN A 110 -24.88 4.25 2.39
CA ASN A 110 -24.31 5.35 1.59
C ASN A 110 -24.94 6.73 1.94
N LYS A 111 -26.18 6.80 2.43
CA LYS A 111 -26.87 8.04 2.81
C LYS A 111 -26.80 8.40 4.31
N GLY A 112 -26.06 7.64 5.12
CA GLY A 112 -25.81 7.88 6.55
C GLY A 112 -26.98 7.65 7.52
N SER A 113 -28.24 7.80 7.09
CA SER A 113 -29.45 7.77 7.92
C SER A 113 -30.04 6.37 8.18
N THR A 114 -29.38 5.32 7.69
CA THR A 114 -29.72 3.91 7.85
C THR A 114 -28.47 3.09 8.13
N THR A 115 -28.58 1.99 8.88
CA THR A 115 -27.44 1.13 9.24
C THR A 115 -27.83 -0.34 9.19
N SER A 116 -27.03 -1.17 8.50
CA SER A 116 -27.24 -2.61 8.38
C SER A 116 -27.02 -3.31 9.72
N ILE A 117 -27.87 -4.27 10.05
CA ILE A 117 -27.75 -5.17 11.21
C ILE A 117 -27.67 -6.65 10.78
N GLY A 118 -27.17 -6.88 9.56
CA GLY A 118 -26.90 -8.17 8.94
C GLY A 118 -28.08 -8.77 8.18
N GLY A 119 -27.78 -9.52 7.12
CA GLY A 119 -28.78 -10.14 6.24
C GLY A 119 -29.63 -9.11 5.50
N ALA A 120 -30.95 -9.27 5.53
CA ALA A 120 -31.92 -8.34 4.93
C ALA A 120 -32.51 -7.37 5.97
N TYR A 121 -31.73 -6.91 6.94
CA TYR A 121 -32.23 -6.08 8.05
C TYR A 121 -31.36 -4.85 8.29
N SER A 122 -32.01 -3.71 8.52
CA SER A 122 -31.36 -2.44 8.87
C SER A 122 -32.15 -1.67 9.94
N ILE A 123 -31.54 -0.64 10.54
CA ILE A 123 -32.16 0.23 11.56
C ILE A 123 -32.13 1.70 11.14
N THR A 124 -33.09 2.48 11.65
CA THR A 124 -33.25 3.92 11.41
C THR A 124 -34.20 4.55 12.44
N ALA A 125 -34.50 5.85 12.28
CA ALA A 125 -35.52 6.57 13.03
C ALA A 125 -36.91 6.37 12.41
N THR A 126 -37.96 6.33 13.23
CA THR A 126 -39.36 6.17 12.80
C THR A 126 -39.88 7.45 12.15
N HIS A 127 -39.51 8.63 12.66
CA HIS A 127 -39.96 9.92 12.13
C HIS A 127 -39.41 10.24 10.73
N ASN A 128 -38.37 9.53 10.25
CA ASN A 128 -37.97 9.58 8.84
C ASN A 128 -39.14 9.16 7.91
N THR A 129 -40.02 8.27 8.38
CA THR A 129 -41.13 7.61 7.67
C THR A 129 -40.71 6.53 6.66
N LYS A 130 -41.59 5.54 6.43
CA LYS A 130 -41.39 4.48 5.41
C LYS A 130 -41.05 5.03 4.03
N ASN A 131 -41.65 6.15 3.65
CA ASN A 131 -41.56 6.71 2.30
C ASN A 131 -40.32 7.61 2.11
N HIS A 132 -39.44 7.74 3.11
CA HIS A 132 -38.23 8.55 2.99
C HIS A 132 -37.30 8.01 1.89
N HIS A 133 -36.71 8.89 1.09
CA HIS A 133 -35.80 8.50 -0.01
C HIS A 133 -34.48 7.86 0.46
N SER A 134 -34.20 7.82 1.76
CA SER A 134 -33.08 7.10 2.38
C SER A 134 -33.49 5.87 3.20
N VAL A 135 -34.80 5.59 3.31
CA VAL A 135 -35.39 4.46 4.06
C VAL A 135 -36.11 3.50 3.11
N ALA A 136 -36.98 4.02 2.23
CA ALA A 136 -37.67 3.24 1.19
C ALA A 136 -36.67 2.58 0.22
N THR A 137 -35.56 3.25 -0.05
CA THR A 137 -34.44 2.75 -0.87
C THR A 137 -33.13 3.07 -0.17
N GLN A 138 -32.41 2.01 0.17
CA GLN A 138 -31.15 2.00 0.90
C GLN A 138 -30.05 1.47 -0.03
N ASN A 139 -28.82 1.93 0.17
CA ASN A 139 -27.70 1.61 -0.69
C ASN A 139 -26.47 1.32 0.15
N TRP A 140 -25.76 0.25 -0.20
CA TRP A 140 -24.39 -0.02 0.22
C TRP A 140 -23.60 -0.33 -1.05
N GLY A 141 -22.43 0.31 -1.21
CA GLY A 141 -21.62 0.16 -2.41
C GLY A 141 -22.42 0.44 -3.69
N ASN A 142 -22.40 -0.52 -4.62
CA ASN A 142 -23.12 -0.47 -5.90
C ASN A 142 -24.52 -1.09 -5.85
N SER A 143 -24.96 -1.62 -4.70
CA SER A 143 -26.23 -2.33 -4.58
C SER A 143 -27.37 -1.44 -4.10
N THR A 144 -28.58 -1.78 -4.52
CA THR A 144 -29.82 -1.08 -4.15
C THR A 144 -30.77 -2.05 -3.46
N TYR A 145 -31.23 -1.67 -2.27
CA TYR A 145 -32.09 -2.46 -1.39
C TYR A 145 -33.36 -1.68 -1.09
N LYS A 146 -34.52 -2.32 -1.18
CA LYS A 146 -35.84 -1.69 -0.94
C LYS A 146 -36.41 -2.16 0.38
N GLN A 147 -36.95 -1.23 1.16
CA GLN A 147 -37.74 -1.60 2.34
C GLN A 147 -39.03 -2.30 1.89
N THR A 148 -39.22 -3.54 2.33
CA THR A 148 -40.47 -4.29 2.12
C THR A 148 -41.45 -4.04 3.27
N ASP A 149 -40.94 -4.00 4.50
CA ASP A 149 -41.72 -3.67 5.70
C ASP A 149 -40.80 -3.13 6.81
N TRP A 150 -41.37 -2.73 7.94
CA TRP A 150 -40.60 -2.39 9.12
C TRP A 150 -41.34 -2.76 10.42
N ASN A 151 -40.64 -2.68 11.55
CA ASN A 151 -41.22 -2.68 12.87
C ASN A 151 -40.69 -1.46 13.65
N THR A 152 -41.54 -0.82 14.44
CA THR A 152 -41.25 0.47 15.09
C THR A 152 -41.60 0.43 16.56
N SER A 153 -40.75 1.00 17.42
CA SER A 153 -40.99 1.10 18.86
C SER A 153 -40.70 2.49 19.40
N HIS A 154 -41.49 2.88 20.39
CA HIS A 154 -41.33 4.14 21.11
C HIS A 154 -39.94 4.20 21.80
N PRO A 155 -39.24 5.35 21.79
CA PRO A 155 -39.70 6.65 21.28
C PRO A 155 -39.71 6.79 19.77
N ASP A 156 -38.72 6.24 19.06
CA ASP A 156 -38.55 6.50 17.62
C ASP A 156 -37.70 5.42 16.90
N PHE A 157 -37.50 4.23 17.49
CA PHE A 157 -36.62 3.21 16.91
C PHE A 157 -37.34 2.41 15.82
N ALA A 158 -36.77 2.34 14.62
CA ALA A 158 -37.31 1.55 13.50
C ALA A 158 -36.31 0.50 13.01
N VAL A 159 -36.83 -0.69 12.69
CA VAL A 159 -36.10 -1.81 12.08
C VAL A 159 -36.75 -2.12 10.75
N SER A 160 -36.00 -2.09 9.65
CA SER A 160 -36.48 -2.39 8.30
C SER A 160 -36.22 -3.84 7.91
N ARG A 161 -37.16 -4.45 7.18
CA ARG A 161 -36.92 -5.62 6.33
C ARG A 161 -36.62 -5.14 4.92
N LEU A 162 -35.49 -5.58 4.37
CA LEU A 162 -35.09 -5.34 2.99
C LEU A 162 -35.59 -6.46 2.06
N ASP A 163 -35.65 -6.17 0.76
CA ASP A 163 -35.98 -7.13 -0.29
C ASP A 163 -34.84 -8.12 -0.60
N LYS A 164 -33.59 -7.75 -0.30
CA LYS A 164 -32.39 -8.59 -0.47
C LYS A 164 -31.44 -8.63 0.72
N PHE A 165 -30.63 -9.68 0.78
CA PHE A 165 -29.49 -9.80 1.70
C PHE A 165 -28.38 -8.83 1.30
N VAL A 166 -27.92 -8.00 2.25
CA VAL A 166 -26.84 -7.03 2.02
C VAL A 166 -25.50 -7.76 1.95
N VAL A 167 -24.78 -7.62 0.83
CA VAL A 167 -23.50 -8.31 0.61
C VAL A 167 -22.29 -7.48 1.05
N GLU A 168 -22.38 -6.15 0.97
CA GLU A 168 -21.28 -5.20 1.20
C GLU A 168 -20.79 -5.12 2.66
N THR A 169 -21.51 -5.70 3.61
CA THR A 169 -21.17 -5.65 5.03
C THR A 169 -21.88 -6.77 5.79
N ARG A 170 -21.20 -7.33 6.81
CA ARG A 170 -21.83 -8.21 7.81
C ARG A 170 -22.87 -7.46 8.66
N GLY A 171 -22.81 -6.13 8.68
CA GLY A 171 -23.66 -5.25 9.48
C GLY A 171 -23.30 -5.24 10.97
N ALA A 172 -23.86 -4.26 11.69
CA ALA A 172 -23.70 -4.17 13.13
C ALA A 172 -24.71 -5.10 13.83
N THR A 173 -24.37 -6.39 13.86
CA THR A 173 -25.30 -7.48 14.25
C THR A 173 -25.79 -7.43 15.70
N GLU A 174 -25.15 -6.64 16.57
CA GLU A 174 -25.38 -6.62 18.02
C GLU A 174 -25.55 -5.19 18.54
N GLY A 175 -26.49 -5.02 19.46
CA GLY A 175 -26.67 -3.80 20.23
C GLY A 175 -25.87 -3.78 21.53
N ALA A 176 -25.72 -2.58 22.09
CA ALA A 176 -25.27 -2.40 23.46
C ALA A 176 -26.36 -2.83 24.45
N ASP A 177 -25.97 -3.29 25.63
CA ASP A 177 -26.90 -3.59 26.72
C ASP A 177 -27.36 -2.29 27.39
N ILE A 178 -28.44 -1.73 26.86
CA ILE A 178 -29.06 -0.47 27.32
C ILE A 178 -29.66 -0.55 28.74
N SER A 179 -29.70 -1.73 29.37
CA SER A 179 -30.20 -1.92 30.74
C SER A 179 -29.15 -1.62 31.81
N LEU A 180 -27.86 -1.59 31.43
CA LEU A 180 -26.76 -1.28 32.34
C LEU A 180 -26.89 0.11 32.96
N SER A 181 -26.51 0.24 34.24
CA SER A 181 -26.37 1.54 34.90
C SER A 181 -25.24 2.36 34.25
N LYS A 182 -25.21 3.67 34.47
CA LYS A 182 -24.14 4.54 33.95
C LYS A 182 -22.73 4.07 34.36
N GLN A 183 -22.56 3.52 35.56
CA GLN A 183 -21.30 2.95 36.03
C GLN A 183 -20.95 1.63 35.32
N GLN A 184 -21.91 0.73 35.16
CA GLN A 184 -21.71 -0.54 34.44
C GLN A 184 -21.42 -0.30 32.95
N ALA A 185 -22.10 0.68 32.34
CA ALA A 185 -21.87 1.10 30.97
C ALA A 185 -20.51 1.81 30.80
N LEU A 186 -20.08 2.62 31.76
CA LEU A 186 -18.71 3.15 31.78
C LEU A 186 -17.67 2.01 31.88
N GLU A 187 -17.92 1.01 32.71
CA GLU A 187 -17.00 -0.13 32.80
C GLU A 187 -16.94 -0.97 31.53
N ARG A 188 -18.11 -1.23 30.92
CA ARG A 188 -18.24 -2.05 29.72
C ARG A 188 -17.81 -1.34 28.43
N TYR A 189 -18.15 -0.06 28.29
CA TYR A 189 -18.04 0.71 27.04
C TYR A 189 -17.11 1.92 27.14
N GLY A 190 -16.54 2.20 28.32
CA GLY A 190 -15.61 3.30 28.52
C GLY A 190 -14.25 3.02 27.88
N VAL A 191 -13.73 4.03 27.19
CA VAL A 191 -12.41 4.03 26.54
C VAL A 191 -11.54 5.14 27.15
N ASN A 192 -10.22 4.98 27.15
CA ASN A 192 -9.33 6.01 27.67
C ASN A 192 -9.24 7.18 26.68
N TYR A 193 -9.33 8.41 27.19
CA TYR A 193 -9.12 9.63 26.42
C TYR A 193 -8.53 10.72 27.32
N LYS A 194 -7.38 11.29 26.91
CA LYS A 194 -6.59 12.25 27.69
C LYS A 194 -6.33 11.78 29.14
N GLY A 195 -6.02 10.50 29.31
CA GLY A 195 -5.68 9.87 30.61
C GLY A 195 -6.87 9.43 31.46
N GLU A 196 -8.12 9.63 31.01
CA GLU A 196 -9.32 9.29 31.78
C GLU A 196 -10.23 8.31 31.02
N LYS A 197 -10.76 7.31 31.72
CA LYS A 197 -11.78 6.40 31.17
C LYS A 197 -13.11 7.14 31.03
N LYS A 198 -13.59 7.30 29.79
CA LYS A 198 -14.81 8.06 29.45
C LYS A 198 -15.74 7.23 28.59
N LEU A 199 -17.05 7.41 28.79
CA LEU A 199 -18.08 6.82 27.94
C LEU A 199 -18.13 7.61 26.62
N ILE A 200 -17.28 7.23 25.68
CA ILE A 200 -17.17 7.84 24.36
C ILE A 200 -17.75 6.88 23.33
N ALA A 201 -18.56 7.42 22.43
CA ALA A 201 -19.17 6.73 21.31
C ALA A 201 -18.68 7.32 19.99
N PHE A 202 -18.84 6.59 18.90
CA PHE A 202 -18.44 6.98 17.55
C PHE A 202 -19.69 7.00 16.66
N ARG A 203 -19.79 7.95 15.73
CA ARG A 203 -20.93 8.03 14.79
C ARG A 203 -20.53 8.56 13.42
N ALA A 204 -21.32 8.23 12.41
CA ALA A 204 -21.21 8.72 11.04
C ALA A 204 -22.60 9.02 10.46
N GLY A 205 -22.70 10.00 9.57
CA GLY A 205 -23.95 10.38 8.89
C GLY A 205 -23.75 11.43 7.80
N SER A 206 -24.82 11.77 7.09
CA SER A 206 -24.80 12.74 5.98
C SER A 206 -26.05 13.63 6.03
N GLY A 207 -26.28 14.29 7.18
CA GLY A 207 -27.21 15.40 7.26
C GLY A 207 -26.78 16.59 6.39
N VAL A 208 -27.61 17.61 6.27
CA VAL A 208 -27.30 18.81 5.46
C VAL A 208 -26.01 19.47 5.94
N VAL A 209 -25.01 19.75 5.10
CA VAL A 209 -23.66 20.10 5.56
C VAL A 209 -23.48 21.59 5.86
N SER A 210 -22.69 21.91 6.90
CA SER A 210 -22.15 23.24 7.19
C SER A 210 -20.77 23.13 7.84
N VAL A 211 -20.06 24.25 7.91
CA VAL A 211 -18.78 24.35 8.58
C VAL A 211 -18.75 25.55 9.52
N LYS A 212 -18.15 25.38 10.69
CA LYS A 212 -17.92 26.44 11.68
C LYS A 212 -16.42 26.73 11.73
N LYS A 213 -16.05 28.01 11.65
CA LYS A 213 -14.65 28.47 11.73
C LYS A 213 -14.58 29.71 12.61
N ASN A 214 -13.92 29.61 13.76
CA ASN A 214 -13.80 30.68 14.76
C ASN A 214 -15.16 31.34 15.08
N GLY A 215 -16.20 30.50 15.28
CA GLY A 215 -17.58 30.93 15.55
C GLY A 215 -18.42 31.32 14.32
N ARG A 216 -17.82 31.62 13.16
CA ARG A 216 -18.56 31.89 11.92
C ARG A 216 -19.05 30.59 11.28
N ILE A 217 -20.33 30.54 10.92
CA ILE A 217 -20.94 29.38 10.23
C ILE A 217 -21.08 29.68 8.74
N THR A 218 -20.71 28.72 7.89
CA THR A 218 -20.95 28.71 6.44
C THR A 218 -21.79 27.47 6.10
N PRO A 219 -23.07 27.63 5.71
CA PRO A 219 -23.95 26.51 5.37
C PRO A 219 -23.86 26.11 3.89
N PHE A 220 -24.03 24.81 3.62
CA PHE A 220 -24.13 24.22 2.28
C PHE A 220 -25.49 23.51 2.14
N ASN A 221 -26.57 24.29 2.11
CA ASN A 221 -27.96 23.83 2.25
C ASN A 221 -28.40 22.73 1.26
N GLU A 222 -27.75 22.62 0.09
CA GLU A 222 -28.05 21.62 -0.95
C GLU A 222 -27.35 20.27 -0.72
N VAL A 223 -26.41 20.21 0.23
CA VAL A 223 -25.52 19.08 0.48
C VAL A 223 -26.07 18.24 1.62
N SER A 224 -27.09 17.44 1.35
CA SER A 224 -27.64 16.43 2.30
C SER A 224 -27.77 15.07 1.63
N TYR A 225 -27.63 14.00 2.42
CA TYR A 225 -27.67 12.60 1.97
C TYR A 225 -26.72 12.30 0.80
N LYS A 226 -25.61 13.03 0.71
CA LYS A 226 -24.53 12.85 -0.26
C LYS A 226 -23.55 11.80 0.26
N PRO A 227 -23.36 10.65 -0.41
CA PRO A 227 -22.45 9.62 0.07
C PRO A 227 -21.01 10.10 0.23
N GLU A 228 -20.55 10.95 -0.67
CA GLU A 228 -19.19 11.49 -0.64
C GLU A 228 -18.96 12.40 0.58
N MET A 229 -20.02 12.99 1.12
CA MET A 229 -20.01 13.85 2.31
C MET A 229 -20.43 13.12 3.60
N LEU A 230 -20.45 11.77 3.61
CA LEU A 230 -20.59 11.02 4.85
C LEU A 230 -19.46 11.46 5.80
N ASN A 231 -19.84 11.96 6.98
CA ASN A 231 -18.95 12.58 7.96
C ASN A 231 -19.29 12.14 9.38
N GLY A 232 -18.33 12.21 10.29
CA GLY A 232 -18.45 11.60 11.62
C GLY A 232 -17.66 12.32 12.70
N SER A 233 -17.73 11.79 13.92
CA SER A 233 -16.90 12.18 15.06
C SER A 233 -17.03 11.15 16.19
N PHE A 234 -16.11 11.23 17.15
CA PHE A 234 -16.26 10.62 18.47
C PHE A 234 -16.91 11.62 19.44
N VAL A 235 -17.82 11.16 20.29
CA VAL A 235 -18.73 12.00 21.09
C VAL A 235 -18.84 11.46 22.52
N HIS A 236 -18.98 12.34 23.52
CA HIS A 236 -19.18 11.89 24.90
C HIS A 236 -20.66 11.64 25.18
N ILE A 237 -20.99 10.54 25.86
CA ILE A 237 -22.34 10.26 26.36
C ILE A 237 -22.52 10.90 27.75
N ASP A 238 -23.21 12.04 27.77
CA ASP A 238 -23.54 12.79 28.99
C ASP A 238 -24.64 12.07 29.78
N ASP A 239 -25.67 11.53 29.10
CA ASP A 239 -26.71 10.70 29.70
C ASP A 239 -26.87 9.37 28.96
N TRP A 240 -26.74 8.28 29.72
CA TRP A 240 -26.87 6.90 29.28
C TRP A 240 -28.18 6.26 29.79
N SER A 241 -28.50 6.46 31.06
CA SER A 241 -29.61 5.80 31.73
C SER A 241 -30.95 6.52 31.54
N GLY A 242 -30.96 7.76 31.06
CA GLY A 242 -32.15 8.52 30.69
C GLY A 242 -33.03 7.85 29.62
N TRP A 243 -34.18 8.47 29.34
CA TRP A 243 -35.16 7.97 28.37
C TRP A 243 -34.61 7.90 26.94
N LEU A 244 -33.79 8.89 26.56
CA LEU A 244 -32.95 8.91 25.37
C LEU A 244 -31.48 8.89 25.81
N ILE A 245 -30.58 8.35 25.00
CA ILE A 245 -29.14 8.57 25.19
C ILE A 245 -28.82 9.98 24.68
N LEU A 246 -28.11 10.79 25.47
CA LEU A 246 -27.72 12.16 25.11
C LEU A 246 -26.20 12.25 24.92
N THR A 247 -25.77 12.76 23.77
CA THR A 247 -24.35 12.92 23.43
C THR A 247 -23.95 14.38 23.28
N ASN A 248 -22.83 14.75 23.89
CA ASN A 248 -22.17 16.03 23.64
C ASN A 248 -21.18 15.87 22.47
N ASN A 249 -21.51 16.52 21.35
CA ASN A 249 -20.77 16.45 20.09
C ASN A 249 -19.70 17.58 19.98
N GLN A 250 -19.57 18.37 21.04
CA GLN A 250 -18.61 19.46 21.21
C GLN A 250 -17.96 19.42 22.61
N PHE A 251 -17.71 18.20 23.11
CA PHE A 251 -17.17 18.00 24.46
C PHE A 251 -15.68 18.32 24.58
N ASP A 252 -14.97 18.42 23.44
CA ASP A 252 -13.54 18.69 23.37
C ASP A 252 -13.17 19.34 22.01
N GLU A 253 -12.32 18.73 21.18
CA GLU A 253 -11.71 19.41 20.02
C GLU A 253 -12.30 19.00 18.64
N PHE A 254 -12.47 17.70 18.35
CA PHE A 254 -12.86 17.20 17.02
C PHE A 254 -14.39 17.27 16.79
N ASN A 255 -14.92 18.49 16.79
CA ASN A 255 -16.34 18.73 17.00
C ASN A 255 -17.14 18.67 15.69
N ASN A 256 -18.16 17.80 15.65
CA ASN A 256 -19.10 17.67 14.53
C ASN A 256 -20.52 17.45 15.06
N ILE A 257 -21.34 18.50 15.04
CA ILE A 257 -22.69 18.45 15.62
C ILE A 257 -23.67 17.86 14.60
N ALA A 258 -24.51 16.91 15.05
CA ALA A 258 -25.57 16.29 14.25
C ALA A 258 -26.67 17.27 13.81
N SER A 259 -27.40 16.91 12.75
CA SER A 259 -28.23 17.86 12.00
C SER A 259 -29.48 17.30 11.33
N GLN A 260 -30.21 18.14 10.59
CA GLN A 260 -31.33 17.70 9.76
C GLN A 260 -30.82 16.71 8.69
N GLY A 261 -31.27 15.47 8.77
CA GLY A 261 -30.87 14.36 7.91
C GLY A 261 -29.88 13.38 8.53
N ASP A 262 -29.29 13.69 9.69
CA ASP A 262 -28.60 12.70 10.52
C ASP A 262 -29.57 11.78 11.29
N SER A 263 -30.87 12.14 11.34
CA SER A 263 -31.95 11.32 11.89
C SER A 263 -31.88 9.86 11.42
N GLY A 264 -31.87 8.93 12.36
CA GLY A 264 -31.74 7.49 12.10
C GLY A 264 -30.32 6.94 11.97
N SER A 265 -29.29 7.78 11.85
CA SER A 265 -27.89 7.31 11.89
C SER A 265 -27.54 6.65 13.23
N ALA A 266 -26.67 5.64 13.20
CA ALA A 266 -26.33 4.84 14.38
C ALA A 266 -25.25 5.47 15.28
N LEU A 267 -25.34 5.17 16.58
CA LEU A 267 -24.33 5.44 17.59
C LEU A 267 -23.61 4.16 17.99
N PHE A 268 -22.29 4.12 17.83
CA PHE A 268 -21.47 2.96 18.11
C PHE A 268 -20.70 3.12 19.43
N VAL A 269 -20.67 2.08 20.24
CA VAL A 269 -19.82 1.98 21.45
C VAL A 269 -19.00 0.70 21.40
N TYR A 270 -17.81 0.70 21.98
CA TYR A 270 -16.91 -0.45 21.94
C TYR A 270 -17.09 -1.32 23.19
N ASP A 271 -17.54 -2.56 23.01
CA ASP A 271 -17.70 -3.51 24.12
C ASP A 271 -16.34 -4.09 24.53
N ASN A 272 -15.83 -3.68 25.69
CA ASN A 272 -14.51 -4.09 26.19
C ASN A 272 -14.41 -5.59 26.54
N GLN A 273 -15.53 -6.31 26.68
CA GLN A 273 -15.54 -7.76 26.94
C GLN A 273 -15.61 -8.55 25.64
N LYS A 274 -16.43 -8.12 24.67
CA LYS A 274 -16.56 -8.74 23.35
C LYS A 274 -15.47 -8.33 22.35
N LYS A 275 -14.72 -7.26 22.64
CA LYS A 275 -13.74 -6.63 21.73
C LYS A 275 -14.34 -6.24 20.38
N LYS A 276 -15.56 -5.69 20.41
CA LYS A 276 -16.40 -5.45 19.24
C LYS A 276 -17.19 -4.15 19.37
N TRP A 277 -17.34 -3.42 18.26
CA TRP A 277 -18.25 -2.28 18.17
C TRP A 277 -19.71 -2.74 18.10
N VAL A 278 -20.56 -2.17 18.94
CA VAL A 278 -21.99 -2.47 19.05
C VAL A 278 -22.83 -1.20 19.01
N VAL A 279 -24.08 -1.29 18.54
CA VAL A 279 -24.95 -0.10 18.38
C VAL A 279 -25.70 0.21 19.67
N ALA A 280 -25.53 1.42 20.20
CA ALA A 280 -26.27 1.91 21.36
C ALA A 280 -27.68 2.43 21.00
N GLY A 281 -27.86 2.99 19.80
CA GLY A 281 -29.14 3.52 19.32
C GLY A 281 -29.02 4.27 18.00
N THR A 282 -30.12 4.94 17.61
CA THR A 282 -30.23 5.74 16.37
C THR A 282 -30.66 7.18 16.68
N VAL A 283 -30.16 8.18 15.94
CA VAL A 283 -30.48 9.60 16.18
C VAL A 283 -32.00 9.84 16.14
N TRP A 284 -32.55 10.30 17.27
CA TRP A 284 -33.93 10.75 17.45
C TRP A 284 -34.10 12.22 17.05
N GLY A 285 -33.14 13.07 17.41
CA GLY A 285 -33.22 14.51 17.22
C GLY A 285 -32.15 15.26 18.01
N ILE A 286 -32.30 16.59 18.12
CA ILE A 286 -31.26 17.49 18.63
C ILE A 286 -31.86 18.47 19.65
N TYR A 287 -31.19 18.65 20.79
CA TYR A 287 -31.50 19.67 21.78
C TYR A 287 -30.44 20.78 21.76
N ASN A 288 -30.91 22.03 21.82
CA ASN A 288 -30.08 23.22 21.99
C ASN A 288 -30.44 23.89 23.31
N TYR A 289 -29.43 24.27 24.09
CA TYR A 289 -29.57 24.88 25.40
C TYR A 289 -28.93 26.27 25.42
N ALA A 290 -29.10 26.98 26.54
CA ALA A 290 -28.40 28.25 26.76
C ALA A 290 -26.87 28.11 26.65
N ASN A 291 -26.20 29.20 26.28
CA ASN A 291 -24.75 29.29 26.15
C ASN A 291 -24.15 28.33 25.10
N GLY A 292 -24.92 27.99 24.05
CA GLY A 292 -24.43 27.21 22.90
C GLY A 292 -24.25 25.71 23.13
N LYS A 293 -24.62 25.19 24.32
CA LYS A 293 -24.60 23.75 24.59
C LYS A 293 -25.61 23.02 23.70
N ASN A 294 -25.23 21.84 23.22
CA ASN A 294 -26.00 21.03 22.28
C ASN A 294 -25.89 19.54 22.66
N HIS A 295 -26.99 18.81 22.52
CA HIS A 295 -26.99 17.35 22.56
C HIS A 295 -27.67 16.76 21.32
N ALA A 296 -27.03 15.76 20.71
CA ALA A 296 -27.75 14.82 19.85
C ALA A 296 -28.35 13.72 20.73
N ALA A 297 -29.66 13.51 20.60
CA ALA A 297 -30.44 12.53 21.36
C ALA A 297 -30.71 11.28 20.52
N TYR A 298 -30.65 10.11 21.15
CA TYR A 298 -30.75 8.82 20.46
C TYR A 298 -31.84 7.94 21.06
N SER A 299 -32.66 7.37 20.17
CA SER A 299 -33.57 6.29 20.50
C SER A 299 -32.76 5.01 20.68
N LYS A 300 -32.84 4.41 21.87
CA LYS A 300 -32.05 3.24 22.28
C LYS A 300 -32.32 2.02 21.39
N TRP A 301 -31.30 1.17 21.22
CA TRP A 301 -31.43 -0.15 20.57
C TRP A 301 -32.53 -0.99 21.23
N ASN A 302 -33.47 -1.53 20.45
CA ASN A 302 -34.56 -2.36 20.96
C ASN A 302 -34.50 -3.78 20.36
N GLN A 303 -33.89 -4.70 21.11
CA GLN A 303 -33.71 -6.09 20.70
C GLN A 303 -35.05 -6.77 20.39
N THR A 304 -36.08 -6.57 21.23
CA THR A 304 -37.41 -7.16 21.04
C THR A 304 -38.08 -6.69 19.74
N THR A 305 -37.89 -5.42 19.35
CA THR A 305 -38.41 -4.90 18.07
C THR A 305 -37.74 -5.58 16.87
N ILE A 306 -36.43 -5.83 16.97
CA ILE A 306 -35.63 -6.53 15.95
C ILE A 306 -36.06 -8.00 15.86
N ASP A 307 -36.07 -8.71 16.98
CA ASP A 307 -36.37 -10.14 17.02
C ASP A 307 -37.80 -10.42 16.54
N ASN A 308 -38.78 -9.60 16.93
CA ASN A 308 -40.15 -9.72 16.43
C ASN A 308 -40.24 -9.55 14.90
N LEU A 309 -39.46 -8.63 14.31
CA LEU A 309 -39.43 -8.46 12.86
C LEU A 309 -38.69 -9.62 12.17
N LYS A 310 -37.54 -10.04 12.70
CA LYS A 310 -36.76 -11.17 12.18
C LYS A 310 -37.61 -12.45 12.20
N ASN A 311 -38.31 -12.72 13.30
CA ASN A 311 -39.21 -13.87 13.44
C ASN A 311 -40.42 -13.79 12.48
N LYS A 312 -41.03 -12.61 12.30
CA LYS A 312 -42.13 -12.41 11.32
C LYS A 312 -41.72 -12.79 9.89
N PHE A 313 -40.48 -12.49 9.52
CA PHE A 313 -39.92 -12.73 8.20
C PHE A 313 -39.12 -14.04 8.08
N SER A 314 -39.27 -14.96 9.05
CA SER A 314 -38.60 -16.26 9.05
C SER A 314 -39.61 -17.41 9.06
N TYR A 315 -39.30 -18.49 8.34
CA TYR A 315 -40.03 -19.75 8.43
C TYR A 315 -39.02 -20.90 8.58
N LYS A 316 -39.07 -21.62 9.70
CA LYS A 316 -38.18 -22.74 9.96
C LYS A 316 -38.64 -23.97 9.18
N VAL A 317 -37.70 -24.65 8.52
CA VAL A 317 -37.94 -25.88 7.77
C VAL A 317 -37.06 -26.97 8.37
N ASP A 318 -37.68 -27.80 9.22
CA ASP A 318 -36.99 -28.95 9.78
C ASP A 318 -37.01 -30.12 8.80
N MET A 319 -35.83 -30.49 8.31
CA MET A 319 -35.60 -31.64 7.44
C MET A 319 -35.04 -32.85 8.20
N SER A 320 -34.92 -32.79 9.54
CA SER A 320 -34.43 -33.93 10.32
C SER A 320 -35.37 -35.14 10.18
N GLY A 321 -34.86 -36.23 9.60
CA GLY A 321 -35.64 -37.42 9.27
C GLY A 321 -36.45 -37.35 7.96
N ALA A 322 -36.46 -36.22 7.26
CA ALA A 322 -37.05 -36.08 5.93
C ALA A 322 -36.00 -36.28 4.84
N GLN A 323 -36.36 -36.94 3.72
CA GLN A 323 -35.42 -37.14 2.60
C GLN A 323 -35.45 -35.99 1.59
N VAL A 324 -36.62 -35.42 1.29
CA VAL A 324 -36.80 -34.39 0.25
C VAL A 324 -37.85 -33.35 0.67
N ALA A 325 -37.44 -32.10 0.82
CA ALA A 325 -38.34 -30.94 0.89
C ALA A 325 -38.77 -30.54 -0.53
N THR A 326 -40.04 -30.64 -0.86
CA THR A 326 -40.59 -30.27 -2.17
C THR A 326 -41.24 -28.90 -2.14
N ILE A 327 -40.90 -28.02 -3.09
CA ILE A 327 -41.53 -26.72 -3.27
C ILE A 327 -42.25 -26.70 -4.63
N GLU A 328 -43.55 -26.43 -4.60
CA GLU A 328 -44.41 -26.38 -5.78
C GLU A 328 -45.47 -25.29 -5.63
N ASN A 329 -45.52 -24.35 -6.59
CA ASN A 329 -46.52 -23.28 -6.66
C ASN A 329 -46.70 -22.49 -5.34
N GLY A 330 -45.60 -22.24 -4.61
CA GLY A 330 -45.60 -21.53 -3.32
C GLY A 330 -46.04 -22.37 -2.12
N LYS A 331 -46.06 -23.70 -2.24
CA LYS A 331 -46.31 -24.64 -1.13
C LYS A 331 -45.03 -25.42 -0.82
N LEU A 332 -44.81 -25.72 0.46
CA LEU A 332 -43.72 -26.56 0.95
C LEU A 332 -44.31 -27.86 1.49
N THR A 333 -43.78 -29.00 1.02
CA THR A 333 -44.24 -30.35 1.41
C THR A 333 -43.08 -31.33 1.63
N GLY A 334 -43.33 -32.43 2.36
CA GLY A 334 -42.36 -33.50 2.58
C GLY A 334 -41.39 -33.27 3.74
N THR A 335 -41.73 -32.39 4.68
CA THR A 335 -40.88 -31.95 5.81
C THR A 335 -41.61 -32.05 7.15
N GLY A 336 -40.91 -31.79 8.26
CA GLY A 336 -41.56 -31.58 9.57
C GLY A 336 -42.31 -30.24 9.68
N SER A 337 -42.42 -29.46 8.59
CA SER A 337 -42.88 -28.06 8.58
C SER A 337 -43.65 -27.74 7.29
N ASP A 338 -44.55 -28.64 6.88
CA ASP A 338 -45.34 -28.49 5.66
C ASP A 338 -46.36 -27.33 5.77
N THR A 339 -46.47 -26.52 4.70
CA THR A 339 -47.27 -25.28 4.71
C THR A 339 -47.57 -24.76 3.29
N THR A 340 -48.58 -23.89 3.19
CA THR A 340 -48.91 -23.15 1.97
C THR A 340 -48.59 -21.65 2.05
N ASP A 341 -47.97 -21.19 3.14
CA ASP A 341 -47.66 -19.77 3.39
C ASP A 341 -46.16 -19.55 3.68
N ILE A 342 -45.35 -19.73 2.63
CA ILE A 342 -43.89 -19.51 2.64
C ILE A 342 -43.46 -18.17 2.02
N LYS A 343 -44.34 -17.48 1.29
CA LYS A 343 -43.95 -16.35 0.44
C LYS A 343 -43.53 -15.12 1.26
N ASN A 344 -42.46 -14.45 0.82
CA ASN A 344 -41.83 -13.32 1.50
C ASN A 344 -41.25 -13.65 2.89
N LYS A 345 -40.94 -14.92 3.17
CA LYS A 345 -40.25 -15.34 4.40
C LYS A 345 -38.95 -16.03 4.03
N ASP A 346 -37.92 -15.82 4.84
CA ASP A 346 -36.68 -16.57 4.77
C ASP A 346 -36.96 -18.03 5.17
N LEU A 347 -36.73 -18.97 4.25
CA LEU A 347 -36.80 -20.40 4.57
C LEU A 347 -35.51 -20.81 5.26
N ILE A 348 -35.59 -21.12 6.56
CA ILE A 348 -34.45 -21.48 7.41
C ILE A 348 -34.39 -23.01 7.54
N PHE A 349 -33.55 -23.64 6.72
CA PHE A 349 -33.36 -25.09 6.68
C PHE A 349 -32.37 -25.57 7.75
N THR A 350 -32.73 -26.70 8.38
CA THR A 350 -31.88 -27.47 9.29
C THR A 350 -32.07 -28.97 9.06
N GLY A 351 -31.03 -29.78 9.27
CA GLY A 351 -31.04 -31.25 9.14
C GLY A 351 -30.24 -31.79 7.96
N GLY A 352 -29.99 -30.98 6.93
CA GLY A 352 -29.45 -31.43 5.63
C GLY A 352 -30.50 -32.09 4.74
N GLY A 353 -30.11 -32.44 3.50
CA GLY A 353 -30.95 -33.20 2.57
C GLY A 353 -31.33 -32.44 1.29
N ASP A 354 -32.36 -32.94 0.60
CA ASP A 354 -32.68 -32.49 -0.76
C ASP A 354 -33.83 -31.50 -0.79
N ILE A 355 -33.68 -30.46 -1.60
CA ILE A 355 -34.73 -29.48 -1.90
C ILE A 355 -35.08 -29.62 -3.38
N LEU A 356 -36.32 -29.97 -3.68
CA LEU A 356 -36.82 -30.20 -5.03
C LEU A 356 -37.82 -29.11 -5.43
N LEU A 357 -37.50 -28.32 -6.45
CA LEU A 357 -38.44 -27.42 -7.11
C LEU A 357 -39.22 -28.18 -8.18
N LYS A 358 -40.56 -28.16 -8.10
CA LYS A 358 -41.49 -28.64 -9.14
C LYS A 358 -42.16 -27.50 -9.92
N SER A 359 -41.86 -26.26 -9.56
CA SER A 359 -42.17 -25.04 -10.31
C SER A 359 -41.07 -24.02 -10.06
N SER A 360 -40.95 -22.99 -10.90
CA SER A 360 -40.15 -21.81 -10.51
C SER A 360 -40.71 -21.22 -9.22
N PHE A 361 -39.82 -20.77 -8.34
CA PHE A 361 -40.15 -20.26 -7.01
C PHE A 361 -39.67 -18.82 -6.85
N ASP A 362 -40.62 -17.88 -6.99
CA ASP A 362 -40.43 -16.48 -6.61
C ASP A 362 -40.94 -16.27 -5.18
N ASN A 363 -39.99 -16.22 -4.24
CA ASN A 363 -40.23 -15.97 -2.82
C ASN A 363 -40.32 -14.46 -2.49
N GLY A 364 -40.29 -13.58 -3.49
CA GLY A 364 -40.37 -12.13 -3.30
C GLY A 364 -39.24 -11.61 -2.40
N ALA A 365 -39.61 -11.04 -1.25
CA ALA A 365 -38.63 -10.54 -0.29
C ALA A 365 -38.00 -11.61 0.62
N GLY A 366 -38.34 -12.89 0.47
CA GLY A 366 -37.79 -13.99 1.28
C GLY A 366 -36.59 -14.68 0.61
N GLY A 367 -35.58 -15.08 1.38
CA GLY A 367 -34.41 -15.83 0.89
C GLY A 367 -34.44 -17.32 1.25
N LEU A 368 -33.34 -18.01 0.94
CA LEU A 368 -33.03 -19.36 1.42
C LEU A 368 -31.87 -19.27 2.41
N VAL A 369 -32.05 -19.82 3.61
CA VAL A 369 -31.08 -19.74 4.72
C VAL A 369 -30.77 -21.15 5.20
N PHE A 370 -29.50 -21.49 5.33
CA PHE A 370 -29.05 -22.83 5.73
C PHE A 370 -28.28 -22.69 7.05
N ASN A 371 -28.80 -23.25 8.14
CA ASN A 371 -28.45 -22.81 9.50
C ASN A 371 -27.80 -23.90 10.37
N ASP A 372 -27.13 -24.88 9.75
CA ASP A 372 -26.33 -25.90 10.42
C ASP A 372 -25.20 -26.44 9.51
N LYS A 373 -24.23 -27.13 10.11
CA LYS A 373 -23.07 -27.70 9.40
C LYS A 373 -23.44 -28.98 8.65
N LYS A 374 -24.33 -28.86 7.65
CA LYS A 374 -24.86 -29.94 6.81
C LYS A 374 -24.75 -29.60 5.33
N THR A 375 -24.89 -30.64 4.50
CA THR A 375 -24.97 -30.52 3.04
C THR A 375 -26.42 -30.54 2.58
N TYR A 376 -26.75 -29.64 1.66
CA TYR A 376 -28.05 -29.50 1.01
C TYR A 376 -27.89 -29.59 -0.50
N ARG A 377 -28.85 -30.18 -1.22
CA ARG A 377 -28.83 -30.24 -2.69
C ARG A 377 -30.13 -29.64 -3.26
N VAL A 378 -30.03 -28.54 -3.99
CA VAL A 378 -31.18 -27.84 -4.58
C VAL A 378 -31.32 -28.22 -6.04
N ASN A 379 -32.41 -28.92 -6.38
CA ASN A 379 -32.66 -29.51 -7.70
C ASN A 379 -34.02 -29.06 -8.27
N GLY A 380 -34.19 -29.18 -9.59
CA GLY A 380 -35.43 -28.87 -10.30
C GLY A 380 -35.24 -28.86 -11.82
N ASP A 381 -36.29 -29.25 -12.55
CA ASP A 381 -36.29 -29.36 -14.02
C ASP A 381 -36.37 -27.97 -14.67
N ASP A 382 -35.19 -27.35 -14.85
CA ASP A 382 -34.96 -26.02 -15.43
C ASP A 382 -35.66 -24.82 -14.74
N PHE A 383 -36.43 -25.07 -13.69
CA PHE A 383 -37.04 -24.08 -12.83
C PHE A 383 -36.01 -23.13 -12.20
N THR A 384 -36.48 -21.90 -11.92
CA THR A 384 -35.67 -20.82 -11.34
C THR A 384 -36.07 -20.51 -9.91
N PHE A 385 -35.10 -20.07 -9.11
CA PHE A 385 -35.36 -19.39 -7.84
C PHE A 385 -35.21 -17.87 -7.97
N LYS A 386 -36.10 -17.12 -7.32
CA LYS A 386 -35.98 -15.68 -7.08
C LYS A 386 -36.34 -15.37 -5.64
N GLY A 387 -35.59 -14.46 -5.03
CA GLY A 387 -35.79 -14.07 -3.64
C GLY A 387 -34.65 -13.21 -3.11
N ALA A 388 -34.61 -12.99 -1.79
CA ALA A 388 -33.63 -12.11 -1.15
C ALA A 388 -32.17 -12.52 -1.35
N GLY A 389 -31.92 -13.80 -1.65
CA GLY A 389 -30.61 -14.39 -1.88
C GLY A 389 -30.49 -15.74 -1.21
N VAL A 390 -29.24 -16.17 -1.01
CA VAL A 390 -28.85 -17.39 -0.31
C VAL A 390 -27.89 -17.01 0.84
N ASP A 391 -28.20 -17.48 2.05
CA ASP A 391 -27.44 -17.24 3.27
C ASP A 391 -26.98 -18.58 3.85
N THR A 392 -25.72 -18.95 3.59
CA THR A 392 -25.14 -20.23 4.03
C THR A 392 -24.43 -20.02 5.35
N ARG A 393 -25.05 -20.36 6.48
CA ARG A 393 -24.49 -20.13 7.82
C ARG A 393 -23.91 -21.39 8.44
N ASN A 394 -23.15 -21.21 9.52
CA ASN A 394 -22.62 -22.27 10.39
C ASN A 394 -21.79 -23.31 9.64
N GLY A 395 -21.12 -22.93 8.55
CA GLY A 395 -20.37 -23.83 7.70
C GLY A 395 -21.22 -24.83 6.90
N SER A 396 -22.48 -24.51 6.61
CA SER A 396 -23.32 -25.25 5.66
C SER A 396 -22.68 -25.35 4.27
N THR A 397 -23.05 -26.37 3.49
CA THR A 397 -22.68 -26.51 2.08
C THR A 397 -23.94 -26.74 1.25
N VAL A 398 -24.13 -25.96 0.19
CA VAL A 398 -25.32 -26.02 -0.66
C VAL A 398 -24.90 -26.30 -2.09
N GLU A 399 -25.18 -27.49 -2.60
CA GLU A 399 -25.04 -27.81 -4.01
C GLU A 399 -26.21 -27.20 -4.78
N TRP A 400 -25.92 -26.18 -5.57
CA TRP A 400 -26.90 -25.40 -6.32
C TRP A 400 -27.00 -25.93 -7.76
N ASN A 401 -27.97 -26.83 -7.97
CA ASN A 401 -28.24 -27.50 -9.23
C ASN A 401 -29.54 -27.01 -9.91
N ILE A 402 -29.93 -25.76 -9.65
CA ILE A 402 -30.97 -25.01 -10.37
C ILE A 402 -30.38 -23.71 -10.94
N ARG A 403 -31.19 -22.89 -11.61
CA ARG A 403 -30.81 -21.53 -11.99
C ARG A 403 -31.42 -20.52 -11.02
N TYR A 404 -30.71 -19.44 -10.73
CA TYR A 404 -31.34 -18.22 -10.22
C TYR A 404 -32.03 -17.45 -11.37
N ASP A 405 -32.94 -16.53 -11.06
CA ASP A 405 -33.65 -15.72 -12.05
C ASP A 405 -32.71 -14.95 -12.99
N ASN A 406 -32.98 -14.97 -14.30
CA ASN A 406 -32.09 -14.39 -15.32
C ASN A 406 -32.24 -12.87 -15.53
N LYS A 407 -33.12 -12.24 -14.75
CA LYS A 407 -33.36 -10.79 -14.74
C LYS A 407 -33.08 -10.16 -13.37
N ASP A 408 -32.40 -10.90 -12.50
CA ASP A 408 -32.11 -10.47 -11.15
C ASP A 408 -30.80 -11.06 -10.63
N ASN A 409 -30.07 -10.32 -9.81
CA ASN A 409 -28.77 -10.77 -9.29
C ASN A 409 -28.96 -11.72 -8.10
N LEU A 410 -28.26 -12.86 -8.10
CA LEU A 410 -28.16 -13.73 -6.93
C LEU A 410 -27.29 -13.04 -5.87
N HIS A 411 -27.79 -12.88 -4.64
CA HIS A 411 -27.00 -12.40 -3.50
C HIS A 411 -26.58 -13.60 -2.64
N LYS A 412 -25.28 -13.70 -2.31
CA LYS A 412 -24.72 -14.74 -1.43
C LYS A 412 -24.04 -14.11 -0.21
N ILE A 413 -24.44 -14.55 0.98
CA ILE A 413 -23.80 -14.24 2.27
C ILE A 413 -23.66 -15.51 3.14
N GLY A 414 -23.18 -15.36 4.37
CA GLY A 414 -22.92 -16.43 5.33
C GLY A 414 -21.58 -17.15 5.10
N ASP A 415 -20.97 -17.60 6.20
CA ASP A 415 -19.65 -18.26 6.28
C ASP A 415 -19.50 -19.57 5.48
N GLY A 416 -20.62 -20.21 5.14
CA GLY A 416 -20.69 -21.48 4.42
C GLY A 416 -20.37 -21.41 2.92
N THR A 417 -20.65 -22.53 2.24
CA THR A 417 -20.30 -22.76 0.84
C THR A 417 -21.54 -22.87 -0.04
N LEU A 418 -21.56 -22.13 -1.16
CA LEU A 418 -22.49 -22.32 -2.27
C LEU A 418 -21.74 -22.93 -3.46
N ASP A 419 -22.02 -24.19 -3.79
CA ASP A 419 -21.35 -24.93 -4.85
C ASP A 419 -22.24 -25.01 -6.09
N VAL A 420 -21.95 -24.19 -7.10
CA VAL A 420 -22.84 -23.97 -8.25
C VAL A 420 -22.53 -24.96 -9.37
N ARG A 421 -23.46 -25.89 -9.61
CA ARG A 421 -23.28 -27.07 -10.47
C ARG A 421 -23.66 -26.87 -11.94
N LYS A 422 -24.27 -25.73 -12.31
CA LYS A 422 -24.68 -25.43 -13.70
C LYS A 422 -24.60 -23.94 -14.03
N THR A 423 -24.42 -23.63 -15.31
CA THR A 423 -24.46 -22.27 -15.88
C THR A 423 -25.76 -21.55 -15.50
N GLN A 424 -25.65 -20.40 -14.84
CA GLN A 424 -26.79 -19.67 -14.29
C GLN A 424 -27.44 -18.70 -15.29
N ASN A 425 -26.67 -18.17 -16.24
CA ASN A 425 -27.10 -17.09 -17.16
C ASN A 425 -27.70 -15.87 -16.43
N THR A 426 -27.13 -15.52 -15.28
CA THR A 426 -27.42 -14.31 -14.50
C THR A 426 -26.15 -13.83 -13.80
N ASN A 427 -26.23 -12.79 -12.97
CA ASN A 427 -25.09 -12.28 -12.20
C ASN A 427 -25.10 -12.75 -10.74
N LEU A 428 -23.93 -12.81 -10.14
CA LEU A 428 -23.70 -13.04 -8.71
C LEU A 428 -23.23 -11.75 -8.04
N LYS A 429 -23.77 -11.46 -6.86
CA LYS A 429 -23.20 -10.55 -5.86
C LYS A 429 -22.87 -11.37 -4.62
N THR A 430 -21.61 -11.41 -4.21
CA THR A 430 -21.16 -12.22 -3.07
C THR A 430 -20.36 -11.37 -2.08
N GLY A 431 -20.60 -11.58 -0.80
CA GLY A 431 -19.96 -10.83 0.28
C GLY A 431 -19.27 -11.69 1.33
N GLU A 432 -19.50 -13.00 1.39
CA GLU A 432 -19.07 -13.82 2.54
C GLU A 432 -18.89 -15.28 2.16
N GLY A 433 -17.98 -15.97 2.85
CA GLY A 433 -17.79 -17.42 2.73
C GLY A 433 -17.36 -17.83 1.32
N LEU A 434 -17.70 -19.05 0.91
CA LEU A 434 -17.23 -19.62 -0.34
C LEU A 434 -18.34 -19.72 -1.40
N VAL A 435 -18.01 -19.39 -2.64
CA VAL A 435 -18.76 -19.78 -3.85
C VAL A 435 -17.85 -20.60 -4.76
N ILE A 436 -18.28 -21.80 -5.14
CA ILE A 436 -17.54 -22.67 -6.08
C ILE A 436 -18.22 -22.58 -7.46
N LEU A 437 -17.43 -22.32 -8.50
CA LEU A 437 -17.87 -22.24 -9.90
C LEU A 437 -17.62 -23.60 -10.57
N GLY A 438 -18.60 -24.49 -10.50
CA GLY A 438 -18.51 -25.87 -10.97
C GLY A 438 -19.00 -26.11 -12.40
N ALA A 439 -19.23 -25.06 -13.20
CA ALA A 439 -19.68 -25.15 -14.60
C ALA A 439 -19.00 -24.12 -15.50
N GLU A 440 -18.96 -24.38 -16.81
CA GLU A 440 -18.54 -23.35 -17.77
C GLU A 440 -19.43 -22.10 -17.67
N LYS A 441 -18.78 -20.93 -17.74
CA LYS A 441 -19.42 -19.60 -17.63
C LYS A 441 -20.47 -19.56 -16.50
N THR A 442 -20.10 -19.98 -15.29
CA THR A 442 -21.06 -20.26 -14.20
C THR A 442 -22.01 -19.07 -13.97
N PHE A 443 -21.49 -17.83 -14.01
CA PHE A 443 -22.28 -16.60 -14.05
C PHE A 443 -21.89 -15.73 -15.25
N ASN A 444 -22.76 -14.80 -15.63
CA ASN A 444 -22.45 -13.77 -16.62
C ASN A 444 -21.47 -12.73 -16.04
N ASN A 445 -21.72 -12.26 -14.81
CA ASN A 445 -20.84 -11.38 -14.05
C ASN A 445 -20.86 -11.76 -12.56
N ILE A 446 -19.79 -11.43 -11.84
CA ILE A 446 -19.58 -11.67 -10.42
C ILE A 446 -19.03 -10.40 -9.76
N TYR A 447 -19.75 -9.90 -8.78
CA TYR A 447 -19.37 -8.78 -7.92
C TYR A 447 -18.96 -9.31 -6.55
N ILE A 448 -17.74 -8.99 -6.13
CA ILE A 448 -17.11 -9.43 -4.88
C ILE A 448 -16.83 -8.17 -4.04
N THR A 449 -17.18 -8.20 -2.76
CA THR A 449 -17.12 -7.02 -1.88
C THR A 449 -16.96 -7.43 -0.41
N SER A 450 -16.63 -6.46 0.45
CA SER A 450 -16.48 -6.55 1.91
C SER A 450 -15.24 -7.29 2.43
N GLY A 451 -14.56 -8.10 1.60
CA GLY A 451 -13.34 -8.83 1.97
C GLY A 451 -13.56 -10.26 2.46
N ASP A 452 -14.72 -10.58 3.05
CA ASP A 452 -15.01 -11.90 3.63
C ASP A 452 -15.36 -12.99 2.60
N GLY A 453 -15.45 -12.64 1.31
CA GLY A 453 -15.90 -13.53 0.23
C GLY A 453 -14.76 -14.20 -0.54
N THR A 454 -14.91 -15.49 -0.85
CA THR A 454 -14.05 -16.25 -1.76
C THR A 454 -14.86 -16.86 -2.92
N VAL A 455 -14.37 -16.71 -4.14
CA VAL A 455 -14.87 -17.37 -5.35
C VAL A 455 -13.81 -18.33 -5.85
N ARG A 456 -14.12 -19.63 -6.01
CA ARG A 456 -13.18 -20.66 -6.43
C ARG A 456 -13.57 -21.26 -7.78
N LEU A 457 -12.61 -21.36 -8.71
CA LEU A 457 -12.81 -22.08 -9.98
C LEU A 457 -12.82 -23.59 -9.74
N ASN A 458 -13.77 -24.32 -10.33
CA ASN A 458 -13.81 -25.78 -10.27
C ASN A 458 -14.28 -26.42 -11.59
N ALA A 459 -14.16 -25.68 -12.69
CA ALA A 459 -14.41 -26.15 -14.06
C ALA A 459 -13.55 -25.33 -15.04
N GLU A 460 -13.23 -25.93 -16.19
CA GLU A 460 -12.64 -25.20 -17.32
C GLU A 460 -13.60 -24.11 -17.81
N ASN A 461 -13.06 -22.97 -18.23
CA ASN A 461 -13.83 -21.80 -18.70
C ASN A 461 -14.96 -21.36 -17.72
N ALA A 462 -14.76 -21.50 -16.41
CA ALA A 462 -15.79 -21.19 -15.40
C ALA A 462 -16.18 -19.69 -15.34
N LEU A 463 -15.30 -18.79 -15.78
CA LEU A 463 -15.54 -17.34 -15.89
C LEU A 463 -16.18 -16.96 -17.24
N SER A 464 -16.64 -15.72 -17.36
CA SER A 464 -17.14 -15.18 -18.62
C SER A 464 -16.02 -14.47 -19.41
N GLY A 465 -16.36 -13.81 -20.52
CA GLY A 465 -15.40 -13.09 -21.37
C GLY A 465 -15.43 -11.57 -21.17
N GLY A 466 -14.88 -10.85 -22.14
CA GLY A 466 -14.78 -9.38 -22.13
C GLY A 466 -13.43 -8.89 -21.60
N GLU A 467 -13.33 -7.61 -21.20
CA GLU A 467 -12.08 -7.08 -20.66
C GLU A 467 -11.70 -7.69 -19.30
N TYR A 468 -12.72 -7.99 -18.46
CA TYR A 468 -12.60 -8.30 -17.03
C TYR A 468 -13.03 -9.74 -16.67
N ASN A 469 -13.28 -10.60 -17.65
CA ASN A 469 -13.86 -11.95 -17.51
C ASN A 469 -15.13 -12.02 -16.63
N GLY A 470 -15.87 -10.91 -16.60
CA GLY A 470 -17.05 -10.72 -15.76
C GLY A 470 -16.79 -10.60 -14.26
N ILE A 471 -15.55 -10.48 -13.78
CA ILE A 471 -15.26 -10.33 -12.34
C ILE A 471 -14.96 -8.87 -11.97
N PHE A 472 -15.59 -8.42 -10.88
CA PHE A 472 -15.50 -7.07 -10.35
C PHE A 472 -15.32 -7.10 -8.82
N PHE A 473 -14.21 -6.57 -8.32
CA PHE A 473 -13.95 -6.41 -6.88
C PHE A 473 -14.22 -4.96 -6.47
N ALA A 474 -15.27 -4.75 -5.68
CA ALA A 474 -15.62 -3.47 -5.08
C ALA A 474 -14.96 -3.31 -3.71
N LYS A 475 -15.45 -2.37 -2.88
CA LYS A 475 -14.78 -1.97 -1.62
C LYS A 475 -14.42 -3.18 -0.74
N ASN A 476 -13.16 -3.21 -0.29
CA ASN A 476 -12.50 -4.28 0.46
C ASN A 476 -12.37 -5.62 -0.29
N GLY A 477 -12.77 -5.69 -1.57
CA GLY A 477 -12.64 -6.86 -2.45
C GLY A 477 -13.09 -8.19 -1.84
N GLY A 478 -12.16 -9.15 -1.84
CA GLY A 478 -12.34 -10.57 -1.58
C GLY A 478 -11.41 -11.39 -2.47
N THR A 479 -11.48 -12.72 -2.38
CA THR A 479 -10.53 -13.63 -3.06
C THR A 479 -11.13 -14.33 -4.27
N LEU A 480 -10.39 -14.35 -5.39
CA LEU A 480 -10.57 -15.27 -6.51
C LEU A 480 -9.48 -16.36 -6.46
N ASP A 481 -9.88 -17.60 -6.21
CA ASP A 481 -8.99 -18.76 -6.18
C ASP A 481 -9.07 -19.52 -7.52
N LEU A 482 -7.97 -19.42 -8.28
CA LEU A 482 -7.80 -20.07 -9.58
C LEU A 482 -7.75 -21.60 -9.48
N ASN A 483 -7.40 -22.17 -8.32
CA ASN A 483 -7.52 -23.59 -8.01
C ASN A 483 -6.99 -24.55 -9.12
N GLY A 484 -5.84 -24.24 -9.71
CA GLY A 484 -5.20 -25.05 -10.75
C GLY A 484 -5.70 -24.81 -12.18
N TYR A 485 -6.53 -23.79 -12.41
CA TYR A 485 -6.99 -23.37 -13.73
C TYR A 485 -6.29 -22.09 -14.18
N ASN A 486 -5.83 -22.06 -15.44
CA ASN A 486 -5.22 -20.85 -16.01
C ASN A 486 -6.31 -19.82 -16.33
N GLN A 487 -5.98 -18.53 -16.24
CA GLN A 487 -6.88 -17.44 -16.63
C GLN A 487 -6.12 -16.34 -17.37
N SER A 488 -6.79 -15.69 -18.32
CA SER A 488 -6.25 -14.58 -19.10
C SER A 488 -7.20 -13.39 -19.02
N PHE A 489 -6.74 -12.27 -18.48
CA PHE A 489 -7.49 -11.03 -18.37
C PHE A 489 -6.90 -9.98 -19.32
N ASN A 490 -7.72 -9.08 -19.85
CA ASN A 490 -7.20 -7.84 -20.41
C ASN A 490 -6.90 -6.85 -19.27
N LYS A 491 -7.83 -6.74 -18.31
CA LYS A 491 -7.70 -5.96 -17.06
C LYS A 491 -8.42 -6.70 -15.95
N ILE A 492 -7.99 -6.56 -14.70
CA ILE A 492 -8.76 -7.02 -13.53
C ILE A 492 -9.53 -5.81 -12.99
N ALA A 493 -10.86 -5.90 -12.91
CA ALA A 493 -11.66 -4.80 -12.35
C ALA A 493 -11.61 -4.84 -10.82
N ALA A 494 -10.53 -4.32 -10.23
CA ALA A 494 -10.33 -4.22 -8.79
C ALA A 494 -10.23 -2.75 -8.35
N THR A 495 -10.86 -2.41 -7.22
CA THR A 495 -10.92 -1.02 -6.74
C THR A 495 -9.93 -0.67 -5.64
N ASP A 496 -9.41 -1.67 -4.92
CA ASP A 496 -8.51 -1.53 -3.78
C ASP A 496 -7.72 -2.84 -3.56
N SER A 497 -6.82 -2.82 -2.57
CA SER A 497 -5.93 -3.93 -2.17
C SER A 497 -6.64 -5.08 -1.44
N GLY A 498 -7.95 -4.98 -1.19
CA GLY A 498 -8.75 -6.11 -0.71
C GLY A 498 -9.05 -7.15 -1.79
N ALA A 499 -8.83 -6.82 -3.07
CA ALA A 499 -8.98 -7.74 -4.19
C ALA A 499 -7.78 -8.69 -4.31
N VAL A 500 -7.99 -10.00 -4.15
CA VAL A 500 -6.91 -11.01 -4.22
C VAL A 500 -7.17 -11.99 -5.36
N ILE A 501 -6.18 -12.23 -6.23
CA ILE A 501 -6.13 -13.42 -7.10
C ILE A 501 -5.08 -14.38 -6.55
N THR A 502 -5.49 -15.63 -6.30
CA THR A 502 -4.63 -16.66 -5.71
C THR A 502 -4.77 -18.00 -6.40
N ASN A 503 -3.91 -18.95 -6.07
CA ASN A 503 -4.12 -20.36 -6.36
C ASN A 503 -3.78 -21.20 -5.12
N THR A 504 -4.78 -21.85 -4.51
CA THR A 504 -4.56 -22.77 -3.38
C THR A 504 -4.27 -24.21 -3.81
N SER A 505 -4.36 -24.52 -5.11
CA SER A 505 -4.10 -25.88 -5.63
C SER A 505 -2.60 -26.19 -5.70
N THR A 506 -2.26 -27.46 -5.51
CA THR A 506 -0.90 -27.98 -5.76
C THR A 506 -0.54 -27.96 -7.25
N LYS A 507 -1.54 -28.05 -8.14
CA LYS A 507 -1.38 -27.79 -9.57
C LYS A 507 -1.15 -26.29 -9.76
N LYS A 508 0.00 -25.90 -10.32
CA LYS A 508 0.30 -24.50 -10.64
C LYS A 508 -0.70 -23.95 -11.66
N SER A 509 -1.09 -22.68 -11.52
CA SER A 509 -1.92 -21.93 -12.47
C SER A 509 -1.10 -20.83 -13.15
N ILE A 510 -1.55 -20.35 -14.31
CA ILE A 510 -0.99 -19.18 -14.98
C ILE A 510 -2.04 -18.07 -14.99
N LEU A 511 -1.65 -16.87 -14.52
CA LEU A 511 -2.40 -15.63 -14.66
C LEU A 511 -1.77 -14.78 -15.77
N SER A 512 -2.43 -14.69 -16.92
CA SER A 512 -1.99 -13.85 -18.03
C SER A 512 -2.70 -12.49 -17.99
N LEU A 513 -1.93 -11.40 -18.07
CA LEU A 513 -2.41 -10.01 -18.12
C LEU A 513 -2.07 -9.42 -19.49
N ASN A 514 -3.06 -8.86 -20.18
CA ASN A 514 -2.93 -8.45 -21.58
C ASN A 514 -3.52 -7.04 -21.82
N ASN A 515 -3.25 -6.10 -20.93
CA ASN A 515 -3.81 -4.75 -21.01
C ASN A 515 -3.37 -4.05 -22.30
N THR A 516 -4.34 -3.48 -23.04
CA THR A 516 -4.10 -2.84 -24.35
C THR A 516 -3.84 -1.33 -24.25
N ALA A 517 -3.85 -0.80 -23.04
CA ALA A 517 -3.61 0.59 -22.68
C ALA A 517 -3.07 0.61 -21.23
N ASP A 518 -2.47 1.73 -20.81
CA ASP A 518 -1.97 1.90 -19.43
C ASP A 518 -3.07 1.55 -18.40
N TYR A 519 -2.72 0.72 -17.41
CA TYR A 519 -3.66 0.14 -16.46
C TYR A 519 -2.99 -0.13 -15.11
N ILE A 520 -3.66 0.27 -14.02
CA ILE A 520 -3.24 0.02 -12.64
C ILE A 520 -4.10 -1.11 -12.05
N TYR A 521 -3.45 -2.14 -11.52
CA TYR A 521 -4.07 -3.17 -10.68
C TYR A 521 -3.79 -2.89 -9.20
N HIS A 522 -4.85 -2.49 -8.50
CA HIS A 522 -4.84 -2.17 -7.06
C HIS A 522 -4.80 -3.38 -6.12
N GLY A 523 -5.09 -4.57 -6.64
CA GLY A 523 -5.19 -5.80 -5.84
C GLY A 523 -3.87 -6.54 -5.65
N ASN A 524 -3.99 -7.76 -5.14
CA ASN A 524 -2.88 -8.62 -4.76
C ASN A 524 -2.86 -9.93 -5.57
N ILE A 525 -1.66 -10.41 -5.87
CA ILE A 525 -1.43 -11.70 -6.53
C ILE A 525 -0.68 -12.63 -5.57
N ASN A 526 -1.23 -13.81 -5.27
CA ASN A 526 -0.72 -14.68 -4.20
C ASN A 526 -0.64 -16.17 -4.60
N GLY A 527 0.15 -16.94 -3.85
CA GLY A 527 0.09 -18.40 -3.87
C GLY A 527 0.70 -19.04 -5.12
N ASN A 528 0.20 -20.22 -5.51
CA ASN A 528 0.88 -21.10 -6.47
C ASN A 528 0.56 -20.78 -7.94
N LEU A 529 0.89 -19.58 -8.42
CA LEU A 529 0.67 -19.18 -9.81
C LEU A 529 1.90 -18.47 -10.41
N ASP A 530 2.13 -18.64 -11.71
CA ASP A 530 3.04 -17.78 -12.50
C ASP A 530 2.23 -16.61 -13.09
N VAL A 531 2.86 -15.44 -13.25
CA VAL A 531 2.24 -14.25 -13.87
C VAL A 531 2.89 -13.97 -15.22
N LEU A 532 2.11 -13.88 -16.30
CA LEU A 532 2.59 -13.60 -17.64
C LEU A 532 2.01 -12.29 -18.19
N GLN A 533 2.85 -11.45 -18.80
CA GLN A 533 2.42 -10.35 -19.67
C GLN A 533 3.30 -10.34 -20.92
N HIS A 534 2.81 -10.98 -21.98
CA HIS A 534 3.55 -11.15 -23.23
C HIS A 534 2.79 -10.49 -24.37
N HIS A 535 3.44 -9.55 -25.07
CA HIS A 535 2.93 -9.01 -26.33
C HIS A 535 3.81 -9.47 -27.51
N GLU A 536 3.23 -9.50 -28.72
CA GLU A 536 3.98 -9.81 -29.94
C GLU A 536 4.97 -8.72 -30.32
N THR A 537 4.67 -7.46 -29.98
CA THR A 537 5.43 -6.27 -30.35
C THR A 537 5.48 -5.30 -29.19
N LYS A 538 6.65 -4.68 -28.95
CA LYS A 538 6.78 -3.63 -27.93
C LYS A 538 6.08 -2.37 -28.41
N LYS A 539 5.26 -1.78 -27.55
CA LYS A 539 4.50 -0.56 -27.79
C LYS A 539 4.64 0.37 -26.58
N GLU A 540 4.32 1.64 -26.80
CA GLU A 540 4.18 2.64 -25.73
C GLU A 540 2.72 2.76 -25.29
N ASN A 541 2.49 3.27 -24.07
CA ASN A 541 1.16 3.55 -23.49
C ASN A 541 0.27 2.32 -23.24
N HIS A 542 0.89 1.17 -22.98
CA HIS A 542 0.24 -0.07 -22.51
C HIS A 542 0.92 -0.67 -21.27
N ARG A 543 1.48 0.18 -20.41
CA ARG A 543 2.16 -0.20 -19.18
C ARG A 543 1.18 -0.82 -18.18
N LEU A 544 1.58 -1.96 -17.62
CA LEU A 544 0.97 -2.49 -16.41
C LEU A 544 1.59 -1.80 -15.20
N ILE A 545 0.76 -1.32 -14.28
CA ILE A 545 1.18 -0.80 -12.98
C ILE A 545 0.58 -1.70 -11.90
N LEU A 546 1.40 -2.13 -10.96
CA LEU A 546 0.99 -2.82 -9.74
C LEU A 546 1.27 -1.88 -8.57
N ASP A 547 0.23 -1.45 -7.86
CA ASP A 547 0.34 -0.62 -6.65
C ASP A 547 -0.22 -1.29 -5.37
N GLY A 548 -0.91 -2.43 -5.52
CA GLY A 548 -1.25 -3.34 -4.40
C GLY A 548 -0.06 -4.19 -3.95
N GLY A 549 -0.02 -5.46 -4.36
CA GLY A 549 1.10 -6.34 -3.98
C GLY A 549 1.19 -7.68 -4.70
N VAL A 550 2.32 -8.36 -4.53
CA VAL A 550 2.54 -9.73 -5.00
C VAL A 550 3.23 -10.52 -3.90
N ASP A 551 2.79 -11.75 -3.63
CA ASP A 551 3.46 -12.67 -2.71
C ASP A 551 3.38 -14.12 -3.19
N THR A 552 4.42 -14.53 -3.91
CA THR A 552 4.59 -15.89 -4.43
C THR A 552 6.05 -16.34 -4.38
N THR A 553 6.27 -17.64 -4.50
CA THR A 553 7.59 -18.27 -4.73
C THR A 553 7.83 -18.58 -6.22
N ASN A 554 6.87 -18.23 -7.07
CA ASN A 554 6.83 -18.51 -8.50
C ASN A 554 7.24 -17.29 -9.34
N ASP A 555 7.22 -17.43 -10.66
CA ASP A 555 7.84 -16.48 -11.57
C ASP A 555 6.86 -15.46 -12.17
N ILE A 556 7.39 -14.28 -12.50
CA ILE A 556 6.74 -13.26 -13.32
C ILE A 556 7.50 -13.19 -14.64
N SER A 557 6.80 -13.23 -15.78
CA SER A 557 7.41 -13.23 -17.11
C SER A 557 6.84 -12.13 -18.01
N LEU A 558 7.71 -11.22 -18.43
CA LEU A 558 7.41 -10.07 -19.26
C LEU A 558 8.10 -10.20 -20.61
N ARG A 559 7.34 -10.00 -21.70
CA ARG A 559 7.90 -9.94 -23.05
C ARG A 559 7.29 -8.80 -23.85
N ASN A 560 8.16 -7.98 -24.46
CA ASN A 560 7.77 -6.83 -25.30
C ASN A 560 6.82 -5.85 -24.58
N THR A 561 7.04 -5.57 -23.29
CA THR A 561 6.08 -4.83 -22.47
C THR A 561 6.73 -3.84 -21.50
N GLN A 562 5.90 -3.20 -20.68
CA GLN A 562 6.26 -2.20 -19.69
C GLN A 562 5.56 -2.53 -18.36
N LEU A 563 6.32 -2.71 -17.28
CA LEU A 563 5.81 -2.95 -15.93
C LEU A 563 6.33 -1.88 -14.95
N SER A 564 5.45 -1.39 -14.09
CA SER A 564 5.81 -0.63 -12.89
C SER A 564 5.31 -1.32 -11.63
N MET A 565 6.18 -1.46 -10.63
CA MET A 565 5.83 -1.80 -9.25
C MET A 565 6.01 -0.54 -8.39
N GLN A 566 5.01 -0.15 -7.61
CA GLN A 566 5.04 1.05 -6.76
C GLN A 566 4.24 0.84 -5.46
N GLY A 567 4.32 1.77 -4.52
CA GLY A 567 3.33 1.87 -3.45
C GLY A 567 2.01 2.51 -3.92
N HIS A 568 0.97 2.39 -3.11
CA HIS A 568 -0.34 2.99 -3.34
C HIS A 568 -0.43 4.36 -2.66
N ALA A 569 -1.03 5.36 -3.33
CA ALA A 569 -1.25 6.68 -2.74
C ALA A 569 -2.53 6.66 -1.89
N THR A 570 -2.38 6.70 -0.56
CA THR A 570 -3.47 6.44 0.39
C THR A 570 -4.73 7.24 0.07
N GLU A 571 -5.85 6.53 -0.04
CA GLU A 571 -7.11 7.12 -0.44
C GLU A 571 -7.73 8.03 0.62
N HIS A 572 -8.29 9.14 0.17
CA HIS A 572 -9.13 10.02 0.98
C HIS A 572 -10.55 10.15 0.44
N ALA A 573 -11.43 10.67 1.30
CA ALA A 573 -12.76 11.12 0.94
C ALA A 573 -12.68 12.39 0.08
N ILE A 574 -13.67 12.58 -0.79
CA ILE A 574 -13.80 13.75 -1.66
C ILE A 574 -15.17 14.37 -1.47
N TYR A 575 -15.33 15.66 -1.80
CA TYR A 575 -16.58 16.37 -1.59
C TYR A 575 -17.66 16.00 -2.63
N ARG A 576 -17.25 15.61 -3.85
CA ARG A 576 -18.13 15.19 -4.95
C ARG A 576 -17.41 14.27 -5.92
N ASP A 577 -18.07 13.17 -6.32
CA ASP A 577 -17.61 12.39 -7.46
C ASP A 577 -18.11 13.01 -8.78
N GLY A 578 -17.20 13.63 -9.52
CA GLY A 578 -17.49 14.29 -10.80
C GLY A 578 -17.50 15.83 -10.76
N ALA A 579 -17.35 16.42 -11.94
CA ALA A 579 -17.32 17.87 -12.13
C ALA A 579 -18.68 18.53 -11.89
N PHE A 580 -18.68 19.83 -11.57
CA PHE A 580 -19.90 20.63 -11.56
C PHE A 580 -20.48 20.68 -12.99
N SER A 581 -21.77 20.39 -13.11
CA SER A 581 -22.48 20.45 -14.39
C SER A 581 -23.73 21.30 -14.28
N CYS A 582 -23.90 22.20 -15.25
CA CYS A 582 -25.05 23.08 -15.37
C CYS A 582 -25.51 23.06 -16.82
N SER A 583 -26.60 22.32 -17.08
CA SER A 583 -27.19 22.12 -18.40
C SER A 583 -28.05 23.31 -18.87
N LEU A 584 -28.25 24.33 -18.04
CA LEU A 584 -29.00 25.52 -18.39
C LEU A 584 -28.20 26.45 -19.33
N PRO A 585 -28.86 27.11 -20.30
CA PRO A 585 -28.24 28.12 -21.15
C PRO A 585 -27.59 29.24 -20.34
N ALA A 586 -26.57 29.90 -20.91
CA ALA A 586 -25.81 30.98 -20.28
C ALA A 586 -26.65 31.99 -19.44
N PRO A 587 -27.76 32.59 -19.95
CA PRO A 587 -28.58 33.54 -19.17
C PRO A 587 -29.36 32.92 -18.00
N MET A 588 -29.47 31.59 -17.93
CA MET A 588 -30.18 30.86 -16.86
C MET A 588 -29.23 30.15 -15.89
N ARG A 589 -27.90 30.23 -16.08
CA ARG A 589 -26.92 29.53 -15.21
C ARG A 589 -26.98 29.95 -13.74
N PHE A 590 -27.50 31.13 -13.41
CA PHE A 590 -27.72 31.55 -12.02
C PHE A 590 -28.74 30.68 -11.26
N LEU A 591 -29.55 29.88 -11.97
CA LEU A 591 -30.49 28.92 -11.40
C LEU A 591 -29.86 27.54 -11.10
N CYS A 592 -28.60 27.29 -11.49
CA CYS A 592 -27.89 26.02 -11.28
C CYS A 592 -27.27 25.86 -9.87
N GLY A 593 -27.58 26.75 -8.93
CA GLY A 593 -26.89 26.80 -7.62
C GLY A 593 -25.44 27.27 -7.73
N SER A 594 -24.70 27.17 -6.62
CA SER A 594 -23.26 27.43 -6.57
C SER A 594 -22.48 26.13 -6.40
N ASP A 595 -21.24 26.08 -6.92
CA ASP A 595 -20.41 24.89 -6.72
C ASP A 595 -19.96 24.81 -5.25
N TYR A 596 -20.61 23.92 -4.49
CA TYR A 596 -20.30 23.68 -3.08
C TYR A 596 -18.86 23.18 -2.87
N VAL A 597 -18.24 22.51 -3.85
CA VAL A 597 -16.85 22.05 -3.78
C VAL A 597 -15.91 23.26 -3.73
N ALA A 598 -16.11 24.22 -4.64
CA ALA A 598 -15.37 25.47 -4.63
C ALA A 598 -15.66 26.29 -3.35
N GLY A 599 -16.89 26.24 -2.82
CA GLY A 599 -17.23 26.87 -1.54
C GLY A 599 -16.49 26.27 -0.34
N MET A 600 -16.39 24.94 -0.26
CA MET A 600 -15.64 24.22 0.77
C MET A 600 -14.14 24.54 0.66
N GLN A 601 -13.56 24.41 -0.54
CA GLN A 601 -12.18 24.79 -0.84
C GLN A 601 -11.83 26.21 -0.40
N ASN A 602 -12.68 27.19 -0.75
CA ASN A 602 -12.47 28.60 -0.37
C ASN A 602 -12.53 28.83 1.15
N THR A 603 -13.20 27.97 1.91
CA THR A 603 -13.29 28.10 3.37
C THR A 603 -12.01 27.64 4.07
N GLU A 604 -11.19 26.82 3.41
CA GLU A 604 -9.92 26.26 3.93
C GLU A 604 -8.67 26.81 3.22
N ALA A 605 -8.83 27.68 2.23
CA ALA A 605 -7.76 28.19 1.37
C ALA A 605 -6.66 28.98 2.10
N ASP A 606 -6.93 29.51 3.30
CA ASP A 606 -5.94 30.14 4.17
C ASP A 606 -5.04 29.10 4.85
N ALA A 607 -5.61 28.05 5.46
CA ALA A 607 -4.87 26.95 6.06
C ALA A 607 -4.05 26.18 5.01
N VAL A 608 -4.60 26.00 3.80
CA VAL A 608 -3.88 25.40 2.67
C VAL A 608 -2.68 26.24 2.23
N LYS A 609 -2.82 27.57 2.16
CA LYS A 609 -1.71 28.49 1.85
C LYS A 609 -0.64 28.51 2.93
N GLN A 610 -1.04 28.42 4.20
CA GLN A 610 -0.12 28.39 5.34
C GLN A 610 0.69 27.09 5.38
N ASN A 611 0.04 25.94 5.14
CA ASN A 611 0.63 24.62 5.34
C ASN A 611 1.14 23.95 4.05
N GLY A 612 0.98 24.60 2.88
CA GLY A 612 1.48 24.11 1.58
C GLY A 612 0.77 22.85 1.06
N ASN A 613 -0.39 22.48 1.61
CA ASN A 613 -1.00 21.16 1.44
C ASN A 613 -2.29 21.17 0.60
N ALA A 614 -2.21 21.71 -0.62
CA ALA A 614 -3.35 21.83 -1.53
C ALA A 614 -4.05 20.49 -1.85
N TYR A 615 -3.30 19.38 -1.83
CA TYR A 615 -3.84 18.02 -1.97
C TYR A 615 -4.91 17.67 -0.93
N LYS A 616 -4.96 18.36 0.23
CA LYS A 616 -5.92 18.08 1.30
C LYS A 616 -7.34 18.59 0.98
N THR A 617 -7.51 19.44 -0.03
CA THR A 617 -8.81 20.04 -0.41
C THR A 617 -9.09 20.02 -1.92
N ASN A 618 -8.22 19.45 -2.75
CA ASN A 618 -8.31 19.49 -4.23
C ASN A 618 -9.53 18.75 -4.84
N ASN A 619 -10.29 17.98 -4.06
CA ASN A 619 -11.38 17.08 -4.50
C ASN A 619 -10.90 15.88 -5.36
N ALA A 620 -9.63 15.48 -5.23
CA ALA A 620 -9.11 14.19 -5.72
C ALA A 620 -9.04 13.18 -4.57
N VAL A 621 -9.15 11.88 -4.89
CA VAL A 621 -9.03 10.79 -3.90
C VAL A 621 -7.62 10.74 -3.32
N SER A 622 -6.63 10.86 -4.21
CA SER A 622 -5.20 10.86 -3.91
C SER A 622 -4.51 11.91 -4.80
N ASP A 623 -3.27 12.29 -4.48
CA ASP A 623 -2.48 13.30 -5.18
C ASP A 623 -0.99 12.93 -5.18
N LEU A 624 -0.30 13.14 -6.31
CA LEU A 624 1.13 12.81 -6.43
C LEU A 624 2.03 13.56 -5.43
N SER A 625 1.58 14.69 -4.89
CA SER A 625 2.30 15.48 -3.88
C SER A 625 2.01 15.06 -2.43
N GLN A 626 1.06 14.15 -2.18
CA GLN A 626 0.73 13.75 -0.81
C GLN A 626 1.89 12.95 -0.15
N PRO A 627 2.11 13.10 1.16
CA PRO A 627 3.18 12.41 1.88
C PRO A 627 2.84 10.97 2.23
N ASP A 628 1.55 10.67 2.44
CA ASP A 628 1.01 9.38 2.89
C ASP A 628 0.79 8.40 1.74
N TRP A 629 1.59 7.35 1.74
CA TRP A 629 1.60 6.27 0.76
C TRP A 629 1.75 4.93 1.48
N GLU A 630 1.00 3.93 1.03
CA GLU A 630 1.10 2.55 1.49
C GLU A 630 2.22 1.81 0.75
N THR A 631 2.97 0.98 1.48
CA THR A 631 4.12 0.27 0.91
C THR A 631 3.68 -0.97 0.14
N GLY A 632 3.77 -0.93 -1.18
CA GLY A 632 3.53 -2.09 -2.05
C GLY A 632 4.65 -3.12 -1.88
N THR A 633 4.32 -4.34 -1.46
CA THR A 633 5.31 -5.43 -1.32
C THR A 633 5.15 -6.42 -2.46
N PHE A 634 6.27 -6.72 -3.14
CA PHE A 634 6.30 -7.54 -4.34
C PHE A 634 7.34 -8.65 -4.19
N ARG A 635 6.89 -9.83 -3.77
CA ARG A 635 7.72 -11.03 -3.59
C ARG A 635 7.41 -12.06 -4.67
N PHE A 636 8.47 -12.53 -5.34
CA PHE A 636 8.42 -13.54 -6.39
C PHE A 636 9.70 -14.39 -6.36
N GLY A 637 9.72 -15.49 -7.11
CA GLY A 637 10.94 -16.26 -7.40
C GLY A 637 11.83 -15.47 -8.35
N THR A 638 11.54 -15.53 -9.65
CA THR A 638 12.26 -14.79 -10.69
C THR A 638 11.33 -13.89 -11.51
N LEU A 639 11.75 -12.65 -11.75
CA LEU A 639 11.18 -11.74 -12.76
C LEU A 639 11.99 -11.84 -14.05
N HIS A 640 11.40 -12.43 -15.09
CA HIS A 640 11.98 -12.55 -16.43
C HIS A 640 11.57 -11.36 -17.30
N LEU A 641 12.54 -10.67 -17.89
CA LEU A 641 12.37 -9.50 -18.75
C LEU A 641 12.97 -9.75 -20.13
N GLU A 642 12.12 -9.84 -21.16
CA GLU A 642 12.56 -9.92 -22.56
C GLU A 642 12.09 -8.68 -23.33
N ASN A 643 13.02 -7.87 -23.84
CA ASN A 643 12.73 -6.61 -24.57
C ASN A 643 11.70 -5.71 -23.87
N SER A 644 11.85 -5.52 -22.55
CA SER A 644 10.82 -4.89 -21.70
C SER A 644 11.40 -3.79 -20.80
N ASP A 645 10.55 -2.87 -20.33
CA ASP A 645 10.94 -1.83 -19.38
C ASP A 645 10.32 -2.10 -18.01
N PHE A 646 11.15 -2.28 -16.99
CA PHE A 646 10.74 -2.52 -15.60
C PHE A 646 11.12 -1.32 -14.73
N SER A 647 10.14 -0.75 -14.03
CA SER A 647 10.32 0.35 -13.08
C SER A 647 9.89 -0.05 -11.67
N ILE A 648 10.71 0.29 -10.68
CA ILE A 648 10.35 0.28 -9.25
C ILE A 648 10.21 1.73 -8.81
N GLY A 649 8.96 2.18 -8.61
CA GLY A 649 8.62 3.53 -8.19
C GLY A 649 8.72 3.72 -6.67
N ARG A 650 8.30 4.90 -6.18
CA ARG A 650 8.27 5.21 -4.74
C ARG A 650 7.47 4.19 -3.93
N ASN A 651 7.84 4.02 -2.67
CA ASN A 651 7.12 3.21 -1.68
C ASN A 651 6.93 1.72 -2.08
N ALA A 652 7.77 1.18 -2.97
CA ALA A 652 7.79 -0.26 -3.23
C ALA A 652 8.84 -0.99 -2.37
N ASN A 653 8.57 -2.26 -2.10
CA ASN A 653 9.49 -3.22 -1.50
C ASN A 653 9.52 -4.49 -2.35
N VAL A 654 10.47 -4.56 -3.28
CA VAL A 654 10.59 -5.65 -4.25
C VAL A 654 11.61 -6.69 -3.77
N ILE A 655 11.21 -7.96 -3.75
CA ILE A 655 11.96 -9.08 -3.19
C ILE A 655 11.93 -10.25 -4.18
N GLY A 656 13.04 -10.51 -4.87
CA GLY A 656 13.15 -11.60 -5.84
C GLY A 656 14.27 -11.37 -6.85
N ASP A 657 14.64 -12.42 -7.58
CA ASP A 657 15.71 -12.34 -8.58
C ASP A 657 15.19 -11.77 -9.91
N ILE A 658 16.03 -11.08 -10.67
CA ILE A 658 15.70 -10.58 -12.01
C ILE A 658 16.59 -11.26 -13.06
N GLN A 659 15.97 -11.75 -14.13
CA GLN A 659 16.66 -12.19 -15.35
C GLN A 659 16.22 -11.29 -16.50
N ALA A 660 17.16 -10.60 -17.15
CA ALA A 660 16.88 -9.56 -18.12
C ALA A 660 17.68 -9.74 -19.42
N SER A 661 16.99 -9.65 -20.56
CA SER A 661 17.60 -9.61 -21.89
C SER A 661 17.02 -8.43 -22.67
N LYS A 662 17.91 -7.57 -23.20
CA LYS A 662 17.58 -6.38 -24.02
C LYS A 662 16.55 -5.46 -23.34
N SER A 663 16.65 -5.34 -22.02
CA SER A 663 15.61 -4.72 -21.18
C SER A 663 16.17 -3.55 -20.37
N ASN A 664 15.28 -2.67 -19.92
CA ASN A 664 15.65 -1.51 -19.11
C ASN A 664 15.09 -1.66 -17.70
N ILE A 665 15.94 -1.55 -16.68
CA ILE A 665 15.58 -1.65 -15.26
C ILE A 665 15.81 -0.29 -14.60
N THR A 666 14.79 0.30 -14.00
CA THR A 666 14.88 1.54 -13.21
C THR A 666 14.43 1.28 -11.78
N ILE A 667 15.33 1.46 -10.80
CA ILE A 667 15.03 1.35 -9.38
C ILE A 667 15.02 2.76 -8.77
N GLY A 668 13.91 3.19 -8.19
CA GLY A 668 13.70 4.59 -7.80
C GLY A 668 13.17 5.46 -8.94
N ASP A 669 12.30 4.91 -9.79
CA ASP A 669 11.62 5.71 -10.81
C ASP A 669 10.83 6.84 -10.14
N THR A 670 11.08 8.08 -10.55
CA THR A 670 10.40 9.26 -10.00
C THR A 670 9.01 9.44 -10.58
N THR A 671 8.65 8.70 -11.63
CA THR A 671 7.30 8.67 -12.18
C THR A 671 6.43 7.72 -11.36
N ALA A 672 5.53 8.26 -10.55
CA ALA A 672 4.47 7.49 -9.92
C ALA A 672 3.15 7.68 -10.67
N TYR A 673 2.25 6.72 -10.49
CA TYR A 673 0.92 6.68 -11.08
C TYR A 673 -0.12 6.64 -9.95
N ILE A 674 -1.23 7.36 -10.12
CA ILE A 674 -2.39 7.32 -9.21
C ILE A 674 -3.68 7.18 -10.03
N ASP A 675 -4.70 6.57 -9.45
CA ASP A 675 -6.04 6.53 -10.02
C ASP A 675 -6.98 7.52 -9.31
N LEU A 676 -7.55 8.49 -10.04
CA LEU A 676 -8.56 9.41 -9.47
C LEU A 676 -9.89 8.70 -9.12
N HIS A 677 -10.01 7.42 -9.47
CA HIS A 677 -11.12 6.54 -9.13
C HIS A 677 -10.80 5.41 -8.13
N ALA A 678 -9.60 5.38 -7.53
CA ALA A 678 -9.26 4.43 -6.44
C ALA A 678 -10.36 4.37 -5.36
N GLY A 679 -10.70 3.15 -4.92
CA GLY A 679 -11.76 2.84 -3.96
C GLY A 679 -13.19 3.10 -4.44
N LYS A 680 -13.36 3.53 -5.70
CA LYS A 680 -14.66 3.79 -6.35
C LYS A 680 -14.62 3.46 -7.86
N ASN A 681 -13.82 2.48 -8.26
CA ASN A 681 -13.64 2.03 -9.64
C ASN A 681 -14.84 1.26 -10.18
N ILE A 682 -15.61 0.60 -9.31
CA ILE A 682 -16.77 -0.19 -9.71
C ILE A 682 -18.00 0.72 -9.91
N THR A 683 -18.67 0.56 -11.05
CA THR A 683 -19.73 1.47 -11.53
C THR A 683 -21.04 0.74 -11.82
N GLY A 684 -22.12 1.53 -11.98
CA GLY A 684 -23.47 1.01 -12.18
C GLY A 684 -23.91 0.10 -11.02
N ASP A 685 -24.60 -0.98 -11.35
CA ASP A 685 -25.04 -2.02 -10.41
C ASP A 685 -23.91 -3.00 -10.02
N GLY A 686 -22.63 -2.67 -10.22
CA GLY A 686 -21.50 -3.48 -9.76
C GLY A 686 -20.74 -4.24 -10.85
N PHE A 687 -21.13 -4.08 -12.12
CA PHE A 687 -20.60 -4.87 -13.24
C PHE A 687 -19.99 -4.00 -14.35
N GLY A 688 -19.41 -2.87 -13.96
CA GLY A 688 -18.66 -1.97 -14.85
C GLY A 688 -17.46 -1.38 -14.13
N PHE A 689 -16.40 -1.04 -14.86
CA PHE A 689 -15.14 -0.55 -14.32
C PHE A 689 -14.80 0.82 -14.92
N ARG A 690 -14.20 1.71 -14.12
CA ARG A 690 -13.56 2.95 -14.56
C ARG A 690 -12.21 3.10 -13.88
N GLN A 691 -11.30 3.80 -14.54
CA GLN A 691 -9.98 4.16 -14.03
C GLN A 691 -9.52 5.43 -14.76
N ASN A 692 -8.85 6.34 -14.05
CA ASN A 692 -8.34 7.59 -14.60
C ASN A 692 -6.94 7.86 -14.04
N ILE A 693 -5.94 7.41 -14.81
CA ILE A 693 -4.53 7.42 -14.43
C ILE A 693 -3.95 8.82 -14.59
N VAL A 694 -3.47 9.39 -13.48
CA VAL A 694 -2.60 10.56 -13.47
C VAL A 694 -1.18 10.08 -13.15
N ARG A 695 -0.19 10.55 -13.92
CA ARG A 695 1.23 10.26 -13.70
C ARG A 695 2.05 11.54 -13.59
N GLY A 696 3.15 11.49 -12.85
CA GLY A 696 4.07 12.62 -12.73
C GLY A 696 5.15 12.38 -11.69
N ASN A 697 5.99 13.39 -11.49
CA ASN A 697 7.11 13.31 -10.57
C ASN A 697 6.62 13.22 -9.10
N SER A 698 6.80 12.06 -8.47
CA SER A 698 6.51 11.80 -7.08
C SER A 698 7.60 10.88 -6.52
N GLN A 699 8.48 11.43 -5.69
CA GLN A 699 9.67 10.74 -5.22
C GLN A 699 9.54 10.37 -3.74
N GLY A 700 9.85 9.12 -3.41
CA GLY A 700 9.94 8.59 -2.05
C GLY A 700 11.00 7.49 -1.97
N GLU A 701 11.25 6.97 -0.78
CA GLU A 701 12.13 5.80 -0.62
C GLU A 701 11.54 4.57 -1.32
N THR A 702 12.40 3.68 -1.81
CA THR A 702 12.00 2.37 -2.34
C THR A 702 13.11 1.34 -2.16
N LEU A 703 12.73 0.06 -2.05
CA LEU A 703 13.63 -1.06 -1.77
C LEU A 703 13.60 -2.09 -2.91
N PHE A 704 14.79 -2.58 -3.28
CA PHE A 704 14.96 -3.83 -4.04
C PHE A 704 15.87 -4.79 -3.26
N THR A 705 15.52 -6.08 -3.19
CA THR A 705 16.34 -7.13 -2.58
C THR A 705 16.32 -8.38 -3.45
N GLY A 706 17.48 -8.83 -3.94
CA GLY A 706 17.61 -10.02 -4.79
C GLY A 706 18.89 -10.01 -5.63
N GLY A 707 18.96 -10.83 -6.66
CA GLY A 707 20.03 -10.86 -7.67
C GLY A 707 19.56 -10.28 -9.00
N ILE A 708 20.51 -9.96 -9.88
CA ILE A 708 20.21 -9.54 -11.26
C ILE A 708 21.16 -10.23 -12.23
N THR A 709 20.62 -11.00 -13.16
CA THR A 709 21.33 -11.47 -14.37
C THR A 709 20.82 -10.66 -15.55
N ALA A 710 21.68 -9.92 -16.23
CA ALA A 710 21.30 -8.99 -17.29
C ALA A 710 22.21 -9.09 -18.52
N GLU A 711 21.62 -9.21 -19.70
CA GLU A 711 22.28 -9.30 -21.00
C GLU A 711 21.80 -8.17 -21.94
N ASP A 712 22.74 -7.48 -22.59
CA ASP A 712 22.49 -6.37 -23.54
C ASP A 712 21.47 -5.33 -23.01
N SER A 713 21.49 -5.06 -21.70
CA SER A 713 20.44 -4.34 -20.97
C SER A 713 20.93 -3.02 -20.36
N THR A 714 20.04 -2.27 -19.71
CA THR A 714 20.42 -1.10 -18.89
C THR A 714 19.82 -1.18 -17.49
N ILE A 715 20.57 -0.70 -16.49
CA ILE A 715 20.16 -0.65 -15.09
C ILE A 715 20.49 0.75 -14.54
N VAL A 716 19.48 1.42 -13.98
CA VAL A 716 19.63 2.72 -13.31
C VAL A 716 19.03 2.63 -11.90
N ILE A 717 19.83 2.93 -10.88
CA ILE A 717 19.39 3.05 -9.49
C ILE A 717 19.44 4.54 -9.12
N LYS A 718 18.32 5.09 -8.65
CA LYS A 718 18.08 6.53 -8.52
C LYS A 718 18.03 7.01 -7.06
N ASP A 719 18.01 8.34 -6.89
CA ASP A 719 17.89 9.00 -5.60
C ASP A 719 16.77 8.41 -4.72
N LYS A 720 17.09 8.16 -3.43
CA LYS A 720 16.25 7.49 -2.40
C LYS A 720 15.96 6.01 -2.62
N ALA A 721 16.41 5.39 -3.71
CA ALA A 721 16.38 3.94 -3.83
C ALA A 721 17.49 3.29 -3.00
N LYS A 722 17.14 2.18 -2.35
CA LYS A 722 18.08 1.27 -1.68
C LYS A 722 18.02 -0.10 -2.35
N ALA A 723 19.12 -0.53 -2.96
CA ALA A 723 19.21 -1.85 -3.58
C ALA A 723 20.17 -2.75 -2.78
N LEU A 724 19.63 -3.84 -2.22
CA LEU A 724 20.40 -4.89 -1.56
C LEU A 724 20.55 -6.08 -2.51
N PHE A 725 21.71 -6.16 -3.18
CA PHE A 725 22.06 -7.32 -3.97
C PHE A 725 22.53 -8.47 -3.08
N SER A 726 21.55 -9.17 -2.50
CA SER A 726 21.73 -10.32 -1.61
C SER A 726 22.08 -11.61 -2.34
N ASN A 727 21.71 -11.71 -3.62
CA ASN A 727 22.10 -12.78 -4.54
C ASN A 727 23.05 -12.21 -5.62
N TYR A 728 23.59 -13.09 -6.47
CA TYR A 728 24.64 -12.75 -7.43
C TYR A 728 24.17 -11.72 -8.48
N VAL A 729 25.10 -10.87 -8.93
CA VAL A 729 24.86 -9.88 -9.99
C VAL A 729 25.75 -10.18 -11.20
N TYR A 730 25.15 -10.43 -12.36
CA TYR A 730 25.85 -10.76 -13.60
C TYR A 730 25.42 -9.80 -14.72
N LEU A 731 26.33 -8.94 -15.17
CA LEU A 731 26.07 -7.84 -16.10
C LEU A 731 26.86 -8.06 -17.40
N LEU A 732 26.27 -8.79 -18.34
CA LEU A 732 26.84 -9.00 -19.67
C LEU A 732 26.38 -7.88 -20.60
N ASN A 733 27.34 -7.10 -21.11
CA ASN A 733 27.13 -5.97 -22.03
C ASN A 733 26.09 -4.95 -21.52
N THR A 734 25.96 -4.85 -20.20
CA THR A 734 24.84 -4.17 -19.54
C THR A 734 25.34 -2.90 -18.86
N LYS A 735 24.77 -1.75 -19.25
CA LYS A 735 25.15 -0.46 -18.66
C LYS A 735 24.51 -0.30 -17.28
N ALA A 736 25.34 -0.15 -16.24
CA ALA A 736 24.89 0.13 -14.88
C ALA A 736 25.17 1.59 -14.47
N THR A 737 24.21 2.22 -13.78
CA THR A 737 24.36 3.59 -13.27
C THR A 737 23.69 3.74 -11.90
N ILE A 738 24.45 4.22 -10.92
CA ILE A 738 24.00 4.52 -9.55
C ILE A 738 24.01 6.04 -9.42
N GLU A 739 22.85 6.67 -9.50
CA GLU A 739 22.72 8.13 -9.45
C GLU A 739 22.96 8.69 -8.04
N LYS A 740 23.07 10.01 -7.92
CA LYS A 740 23.27 10.71 -6.66
C LYS A 740 22.11 10.43 -5.70
N GLY A 741 22.42 10.09 -4.44
CA GLY A 741 21.41 9.78 -3.42
C GLY A 741 20.83 8.36 -3.49
N ALA A 742 21.24 7.54 -4.48
CA ALA A 742 21.03 6.10 -4.46
C ALA A 742 22.00 5.42 -3.49
N ASP A 743 21.54 4.32 -2.86
CA ASP A 743 22.40 3.45 -2.04
C ASP A 743 22.33 2.00 -2.53
N VAL A 744 23.47 1.44 -2.88
CA VAL A 744 23.60 0.05 -3.34
C VAL A 744 24.55 -0.69 -2.40
N THR A 745 24.07 -1.80 -1.83
CA THR A 745 24.90 -2.78 -1.14
C THR A 745 24.83 -4.09 -1.90
N THR A 746 25.98 -4.61 -2.35
CA THR A 746 26.10 -5.95 -2.92
C THR A 746 26.96 -6.81 -2.00
N GLN A 747 26.47 -8.01 -1.71
CA GLN A 747 27.05 -8.91 -0.71
C GLN A 747 27.16 -10.37 -1.17
N SER A 748 26.80 -10.69 -2.41
CA SER A 748 26.84 -12.07 -2.96
C SER A 748 27.87 -12.24 -4.09
N GLY A 749 28.65 -11.21 -4.38
CA GLY A 749 29.54 -11.16 -5.55
C GLY A 749 28.87 -10.61 -6.81
N MET A 750 29.71 -10.21 -7.77
CA MET A 750 29.32 -9.56 -9.01
C MET A 750 30.28 -9.89 -10.16
N PHE A 751 29.76 -9.94 -11.38
CA PHE A 751 30.52 -9.89 -12.63
C PHE A 751 29.97 -8.80 -13.56
N SER A 752 30.83 -8.02 -14.20
CA SER A 752 30.46 -7.05 -15.24
C SER A 752 31.47 -7.01 -16.39
N THR A 753 30.98 -6.98 -17.62
CA THR A 753 31.80 -6.69 -18.82
C THR A 753 31.77 -5.22 -19.25
N SER A 754 31.09 -4.36 -18.47
CA SER A 754 30.79 -2.97 -18.82
C SER A 754 30.96 -2.02 -17.63
N ASP A 755 31.18 -0.74 -17.92
CA ASP A 755 31.42 0.27 -16.89
C ASP A 755 30.25 0.41 -15.92
N ILE A 756 30.58 0.56 -14.64
CA ILE A 756 29.63 0.88 -13.56
C ILE A 756 29.83 2.34 -13.18
N SER A 757 28.87 3.20 -13.54
CA SER A 757 28.91 4.63 -13.20
C SER A 757 28.30 4.88 -11.82
N VAL A 758 29.03 5.57 -10.93
CA VAL A 758 28.64 5.79 -9.53
C VAL A 758 28.71 7.27 -9.16
N SER A 759 27.55 7.88 -8.96
CA SER A 759 27.35 9.20 -8.36
C SER A 759 26.77 9.14 -6.94
N GLY A 760 26.21 7.99 -6.54
CA GLY A 760 25.71 7.70 -5.19
C GLY A 760 26.67 6.84 -4.36
N ASN A 761 26.12 5.92 -3.57
CA ASN A 761 26.88 4.96 -2.76
C ASN A 761 26.88 3.57 -3.42
N LEU A 762 28.05 2.94 -3.55
CA LEU A 762 28.21 1.53 -3.87
C LEU A 762 29.07 0.85 -2.80
N SER A 763 28.48 -0.09 -2.07
CA SER A 763 29.13 -0.90 -1.04
C SER A 763 29.23 -2.36 -1.47
N MET A 764 30.43 -2.93 -1.44
CA MET A 764 30.73 -4.32 -1.76
C MET A 764 31.20 -5.04 -0.48
N THR A 765 30.55 -6.15 -0.11
CA THR A 765 30.95 -6.94 1.06
C THR A 765 31.07 -8.42 0.78
N GLY A 766 31.68 -9.19 1.68
CA GLY A 766 31.41 -10.63 1.75
C GLY A 766 29.95 -10.91 2.05
N ASN A 767 29.55 -12.18 1.92
CA ASN A 767 28.19 -12.63 2.17
C ASN A 767 27.99 -12.91 3.66
N PRO A 768 27.12 -12.17 4.38
CA PRO A 768 26.89 -12.41 5.80
C PRO A 768 26.17 -13.74 6.03
N ASP A 769 26.75 -14.57 6.89
CA ASP A 769 26.07 -15.76 7.42
C ASP A 769 25.18 -15.41 8.63
N LYS A 770 24.58 -16.45 9.23
CA LYS A 770 23.65 -16.29 10.35
C LYS A 770 24.31 -15.82 11.66
N ASP A 771 25.64 -15.92 11.75
CA ASP A 771 26.41 -15.59 12.94
C ASP A 771 27.14 -14.23 12.78
N ASN A 772 26.75 -13.44 11.77
CA ASN A 772 27.40 -12.18 11.35
C ASN A 772 28.88 -12.33 10.97
N LYS A 773 29.29 -13.53 10.54
CA LYS A 773 30.58 -13.76 9.88
C LYS A 773 30.39 -13.69 8.36
N PHE A 774 31.47 -13.53 7.61
CA PHE A 774 31.40 -13.27 6.17
C PHE A 774 32.06 -14.39 5.35
N GLU A 775 31.32 -14.95 4.39
CA GLU A 775 31.87 -15.77 3.30
C GLU A 775 32.47 -14.83 2.22
N PRO A 776 33.71 -15.04 1.74
CA PRO A 776 34.33 -14.14 0.76
C PRO A 776 33.52 -14.02 -0.52
N SER A 777 33.32 -12.79 -0.99
CA SER A 777 32.61 -12.51 -2.24
C SER A 777 33.50 -11.79 -3.25
N ILE A 778 33.36 -12.14 -4.53
CA ILE A 778 34.20 -11.68 -5.63
C ILE A 778 33.42 -10.64 -6.45
N TYR A 779 34.03 -9.49 -6.69
CA TYR A 779 33.48 -8.37 -7.45
C TYR A 779 34.37 -8.12 -8.66
N LEU A 780 34.07 -8.81 -9.77
CA LEU A 780 34.89 -8.80 -10.97
C LEU A 780 34.28 -7.85 -12.01
N ASN A 781 34.98 -6.76 -12.32
CA ASN A 781 34.63 -5.86 -13.40
C ASN A 781 35.77 -5.87 -14.43
N ASP A 782 35.51 -6.37 -15.65
CA ASP A 782 36.47 -6.37 -16.76
C ASP A 782 36.63 -4.98 -17.41
N ALA A 783 35.75 -4.03 -17.07
CA ALA A 783 35.80 -2.64 -17.47
C ALA A 783 36.25 -1.74 -16.29
N SER A 784 35.54 -0.64 -16.00
CA SER A 784 35.90 0.27 -14.90
C SER A 784 34.76 0.62 -13.95
N TYR A 785 35.12 0.99 -12.71
CA TYR A 785 34.25 1.69 -11.77
C TYR A 785 34.46 3.20 -11.96
N LEU A 786 33.47 3.89 -12.49
CA LEU A 786 33.55 5.31 -12.84
C LEU A 786 32.88 6.16 -11.76
N LEU A 787 33.66 6.89 -10.95
CA LEU A 787 33.10 7.75 -9.89
C LEU A 787 32.81 9.14 -10.47
N THR A 788 31.53 9.45 -10.65
CA THR A 788 31.03 10.53 -11.53
C THR A 788 30.52 11.79 -10.82
N ASP A 789 30.43 11.80 -9.49
CA ASP A 789 30.04 12.96 -8.68
C ASP A 789 31.01 13.15 -7.50
N ASP A 790 31.11 14.37 -6.97
CA ASP A 790 31.96 14.68 -5.80
C ASP A 790 31.44 14.01 -4.50
N SER A 791 30.14 13.67 -4.46
CA SER A 791 29.52 12.90 -3.37
C SER A 791 29.56 11.37 -3.58
N ALA A 792 30.18 10.88 -4.66
CA ALA A 792 30.26 9.45 -4.93
C ALA A 792 31.10 8.72 -3.88
N ARG A 793 30.61 7.57 -3.41
CA ARG A 793 31.27 6.73 -2.40
C ARG A 793 31.38 5.29 -2.88
N LEU A 794 32.61 4.81 -3.02
CA LEU A 794 32.91 3.40 -3.30
C LEU A 794 33.47 2.76 -2.03
N VAL A 795 32.79 1.74 -1.53
CA VAL A 795 33.16 1.00 -0.32
C VAL A 795 33.40 -0.46 -0.67
N ALA A 796 34.49 -1.05 -0.19
CA ALA A 796 34.66 -2.49 -0.10
C ALA A 796 35.09 -2.86 1.31
N LYS A 797 34.44 -3.82 1.96
CA LYS A 797 34.79 -4.25 3.34
C LYS A 797 34.30 -5.66 3.64
N ASN A 798 34.69 -6.22 4.78
CA ASN A 798 34.12 -7.45 5.33
C ASN A 798 34.23 -8.65 4.37
N LYS A 799 35.47 -9.03 4.00
CA LYS A 799 35.77 -10.19 3.11
C LYS A 799 35.36 -10.00 1.65
N ALA A 800 35.59 -8.80 1.10
CA ALA A 800 35.38 -8.50 -0.32
C ALA A 800 36.68 -8.65 -1.13
N SER A 801 36.63 -9.35 -2.27
CA SER A 801 37.71 -9.41 -3.25
C SER A 801 37.28 -8.70 -4.53
N VAL A 802 37.79 -7.50 -4.77
CA VAL A 802 37.39 -6.60 -5.85
C VAL A 802 38.44 -6.57 -6.97
N VAL A 803 37.99 -6.63 -8.22
CA VAL A 803 38.81 -6.56 -9.44
C VAL A 803 38.18 -5.55 -10.39
N GLY A 804 39.02 -4.72 -11.02
CA GLY A 804 38.63 -3.71 -12.01
C GLY A 804 39.23 -2.33 -11.71
N ASP A 805 39.51 -1.56 -12.76
CA ASP A 805 40.12 -0.23 -12.62
C ASP A 805 39.11 0.80 -12.06
N ILE A 806 39.60 1.79 -11.31
CA ILE A 806 38.76 2.88 -10.76
C ILE A 806 39.21 4.20 -11.39
N HIS A 807 38.26 4.94 -11.97
CA HIS A 807 38.54 6.24 -12.57
C HIS A 807 37.62 7.34 -12.00
N SER A 808 38.18 8.52 -11.73
CA SER A 808 37.40 9.70 -11.32
C SER A 808 38.06 11.03 -11.69
N THR A 809 37.23 11.95 -12.16
CA THR A 809 37.59 13.38 -12.33
C THR A 809 37.07 14.25 -11.17
N LYS A 810 36.55 13.62 -10.11
CA LYS A 810 35.79 14.24 -9.01
C LYS A 810 36.47 14.04 -7.67
N SER A 811 36.04 14.77 -6.64
CA SER A 811 36.51 14.58 -5.27
C SER A 811 35.78 13.45 -4.54
N ALA A 812 35.56 12.34 -5.23
CA ALA A 812 34.89 11.14 -4.69
C ALA A 812 35.68 10.52 -3.53
N SER A 813 35.03 9.61 -2.78
CA SER A 813 35.64 8.88 -1.66
C SER A 813 35.69 7.38 -1.90
N ILE A 814 36.88 6.79 -1.76
CA ILE A 814 37.14 5.35 -1.84
C ILE A 814 37.49 4.84 -0.43
N MET A 815 36.86 3.76 0.01
CA MET A 815 37.06 3.19 1.36
C MET A 815 37.19 1.66 1.25
N PHE A 816 38.37 1.13 1.55
CA PHE A 816 38.64 -0.30 1.58
C PHE A 816 38.96 -0.79 3.00
N GLY A 817 38.35 -1.91 3.37
CA GLY A 817 38.43 -2.51 4.70
C GLY A 817 37.34 -2.02 5.65
N HIS A 818 37.17 -2.76 6.75
CA HIS A 818 36.40 -2.34 7.91
C HIS A 818 37.07 -1.17 8.65
N ASP A 819 36.33 -0.50 9.55
CA ASP A 819 36.91 0.51 10.45
C ASP A 819 37.93 -0.13 11.41
N GLU A 820 38.93 0.64 11.84
CA GLU A 820 40.06 0.15 12.67
C GLU A 820 39.62 -0.54 13.99
N SER A 821 38.42 -0.23 14.50
CA SER A 821 37.83 -0.82 15.71
C SER A 821 36.84 -1.97 15.48
N ASP A 822 36.44 -2.26 14.24
CA ASP A 822 35.33 -3.17 13.91
C ASP A 822 35.81 -4.40 13.10
N LEU A 823 36.44 -5.36 13.79
CA LEU A 823 37.03 -6.54 13.17
C LEU A 823 35.96 -7.58 12.75
N SER A 824 35.70 -7.67 11.44
CA SER A 824 34.81 -8.70 10.89
C SER A 824 35.48 -10.07 10.77
N GLN A 825 34.73 -11.15 11.05
CA GLN A 825 35.24 -12.54 11.05
C GLN A 825 34.93 -13.27 9.73
N LEU A 826 35.76 -14.27 9.40
CA LEU A 826 35.52 -15.18 8.29
C LEU A 826 34.47 -16.23 8.71
N SER A 827 33.51 -16.55 7.84
CA SER A 827 32.54 -17.62 8.09
C SER A 827 33.20 -18.99 8.19
N ASP A 828 32.71 -19.83 9.10
CA ASP A 828 33.20 -21.21 9.27
C ASP A 828 32.87 -22.11 8.06
N ARG A 829 32.00 -21.64 7.15
CA ARG A 829 31.71 -22.27 5.85
C ARG A 829 32.85 -22.14 4.85
N THR A 830 33.72 -21.15 5.01
CA THR A 830 34.82 -20.87 4.08
C THR A 830 36.10 -21.59 4.51
N SER A 831 36.71 -22.35 3.61
CA SER A 831 38.02 -22.94 3.89
C SER A 831 39.12 -21.87 3.93
N LYS A 832 40.07 -22.00 4.87
CA LYS A 832 41.19 -21.04 5.01
C LYS A 832 42.00 -20.89 3.73
N GLY A 833 42.16 -21.96 2.94
CA GLY A 833 42.85 -21.92 1.65
C GLY A 833 42.12 -21.04 0.62
N LEU A 834 40.80 -21.14 0.54
CA LEU A 834 40.00 -20.30 -0.36
C LEU A 834 40.04 -18.82 0.05
N ALA A 835 39.93 -18.54 1.36
CA ALA A 835 40.03 -17.19 1.89
C ALA A 835 41.42 -16.57 1.65
N LEU A 836 42.50 -17.34 1.84
CA LEU A 836 43.87 -16.90 1.50
C LEU A 836 44.03 -16.66 -0.01
N GLY A 837 43.47 -17.51 -0.86
CA GLY A 837 43.53 -17.36 -2.32
C GLY A 837 42.88 -16.09 -2.84
N PHE A 838 41.75 -15.66 -2.26
CA PHE A 838 41.05 -14.43 -2.69
C PHE A 838 41.48 -13.16 -1.95
N LEU A 839 41.89 -13.25 -0.68
CA LEU A 839 42.12 -12.09 0.18
C LEU A 839 43.57 -11.91 0.66
N GLY A 840 44.46 -12.89 0.45
CA GLY A 840 45.85 -12.81 0.92
C GLY A 840 46.02 -12.67 2.44
N GLY A 841 44.99 -13.06 3.22
CA GLY A 841 44.92 -12.91 4.68
C GLY A 841 44.26 -11.60 5.17
N PHE A 842 44.00 -10.66 4.26
CA PHE A 842 43.41 -9.34 4.56
C PHE A 842 41.87 -9.39 4.68
N ASP A 843 41.26 -8.26 5.08
CA ASP A 843 39.80 -8.12 5.02
C ASP A 843 39.31 -7.86 3.59
N VAL A 844 40.09 -7.11 2.81
CA VAL A 844 39.78 -6.78 1.42
C VAL A 844 40.98 -7.06 0.54
N SER A 845 40.73 -7.62 -0.64
CA SER A 845 41.66 -7.49 -1.76
C SER A 845 41.06 -6.56 -2.80
N TYR A 846 41.88 -5.66 -3.36
CA TYR A 846 41.53 -4.83 -4.51
C TYR A 846 42.60 -5.01 -5.59
N ARG A 847 42.20 -5.37 -6.81
CA ARG A 847 43.10 -5.58 -7.95
C ARG A 847 42.72 -4.67 -9.11
N GLY A 848 43.57 -3.68 -9.37
CA GLY A 848 43.33 -2.65 -10.37
C GLY A 848 44.22 -1.43 -10.18
N SER A 849 44.16 -0.52 -11.15
CA SER A 849 44.71 0.83 -11.07
C SER A 849 43.65 1.82 -10.59
N VAL A 850 44.08 2.92 -9.98
CA VAL A 850 43.19 3.98 -9.49
C VAL A 850 43.62 5.32 -10.08
N ASN A 851 42.91 5.80 -11.10
CA ASN A 851 43.13 7.11 -11.70
C ASN A 851 42.07 8.10 -11.23
N ALA A 852 42.24 8.60 -10.01
CA ALA A 852 41.32 9.51 -9.35
C ALA A 852 42.06 10.72 -8.70
N PRO A 853 42.70 11.61 -9.48
CA PRO A 853 43.65 12.61 -8.95
C PRO A 853 43.06 13.68 -8.02
N SER A 854 41.72 13.76 -7.92
CA SER A 854 41.00 14.66 -7.00
C SER A 854 40.36 13.95 -5.81
N ALA A 855 40.33 12.62 -5.81
CA ALA A 855 39.62 11.78 -4.84
C ALA A 855 40.47 11.45 -3.61
N SER A 856 39.78 11.11 -2.52
CA SER A 856 40.38 10.52 -1.32
C SER A 856 40.23 8.99 -1.33
N ALA A 857 41.27 8.29 -0.85
CA ALA A 857 41.22 6.86 -0.60
C ALA A 857 41.63 6.54 0.84
N THR A 858 40.86 5.70 1.51
CA THR A 858 41.22 5.09 2.79
C THR A 858 41.31 3.58 2.62
N MET A 859 42.37 2.98 3.14
CA MET A 859 42.61 1.55 3.12
C MET A 859 43.00 1.09 4.54
N ASN A 860 42.16 0.27 5.15
CA ASN A 860 42.48 -0.48 6.35
C ASN A 860 42.52 -1.97 6.04
N ASN A 861 43.46 -2.74 6.62
CA ASN A 861 43.47 -4.19 6.51
C ASN A 861 43.22 -4.69 5.06
N THR A 862 43.86 -4.04 4.08
CA THR A 862 43.59 -4.18 2.65
C THR A 862 44.84 -4.60 1.87
N TRP A 863 44.67 -5.51 0.92
CA TRP A 863 45.67 -5.88 -0.09
C TRP A 863 45.34 -5.24 -1.43
N TRP A 864 46.02 -4.14 -1.78
CA TRP A 864 45.93 -3.52 -3.10
C TRP A 864 46.98 -4.14 -4.04
N GLN A 865 46.50 -4.98 -4.96
CA GLN A 865 47.26 -5.48 -6.10
C GLN A 865 47.24 -4.41 -7.22
N LEU A 866 48.24 -3.52 -7.23
CA LEU A 866 48.32 -2.39 -8.15
C LEU A 866 48.90 -2.84 -9.50
N THR A 867 48.07 -2.77 -10.55
CA THR A 867 48.35 -3.34 -11.89
C THR A 867 48.56 -2.30 -13.01
N GLY A 868 48.64 -1.01 -12.65
CA GLY A 868 48.82 0.09 -13.59
C GLY A 868 49.04 1.43 -12.88
N ASP A 869 49.55 2.42 -13.61
CA ASP A 869 49.85 3.76 -13.07
C ASP A 869 48.61 4.37 -12.41
N SER A 870 48.77 4.81 -11.16
CA SER A 870 47.67 5.22 -10.29
C SER A 870 47.93 6.61 -9.71
N ALA A 871 46.88 7.43 -9.63
CA ALA A 871 46.93 8.81 -9.17
C ALA A 871 45.79 9.14 -8.21
N LEU A 872 46.10 9.67 -7.03
CA LEU A 872 45.14 10.04 -5.98
C LEU A 872 45.45 11.44 -5.43
N LYS A 873 44.44 12.11 -4.86
CA LYS A 873 44.69 13.34 -4.09
C LYS A 873 45.22 12.99 -2.70
N THR A 874 44.46 12.21 -1.95
CA THR A 874 44.86 11.76 -0.62
C THR A 874 44.74 10.24 -0.50
N LEU A 875 45.71 9.62 0.16
CA LEU A 875 45.69 8.19 0.51
C LEU A 875 45.99 8.04 2.00
N LYS A 876 45.10 7.37 2.75
CA LYS A 876 45.38 6.85 4.08
C LYS A 876 45.50 5.34 4.01
N SER A 877 46.64 4.77 4.40
CA SER A 877 46.83 3.32 4.48
C SER A 877 47.24 2.88 5.88
N THR A 878 46.39 2.10 6.55
CA THR A 878 46.67 1.49 7.86
C THR A 878 46.58 -0.03 7.78
N ASN A 879 47.55 -0.75 8.36
CA ASN A 879 47.59 -2.23 8.37
C ASN A 879 47.40 -2.87 6.97
N SER A 880 47.90 -2.24 5.91
CA SER A 880 47.59 -2.58 4.50
C SER A 880 48.84 -2.87 3.68
N MET A 881 48.70 -3.55 2.54
CA MET A 881 49.78 -3.79 1.59
C MET A 881 49.44 -3.26 0.20
N VAL A 882 50.28 -2.35 -0.32
CA VAL A 882 50.29 -1.96 -1.74
C VAL A 882 51.32 -2.83 -2.45
N TYR A 883 50.84 -3.81 -3.21
CA TYR A 883 51.63 -4.78 -3.96
C TYR A 883 51.61 -4.43 -5.45
N PHE A 884 52.70 -3.87 -5.95
CA PHE A 884 52.86 -3.60 -7.37
C PHE A 884 53.07 -4.92 -8.12
N THR A 885 52.24 -5.16 -9.13
CA THR A 885 52.18 -6.45 -9.81
C THR A 885 51.75 -6.27 -11.27
N ASP A 886 51.83 -7.35 -12.05
CA ASP A 886 51.48 -7.29 -13.46
C ASP A 886 50.03 -7.69 -13.73
N SER A 887 49.57 -7.40 -14.95
CA SER A 887 48.36 -7.99 -15.53
C SER A 887 48.72 -8.83 -16.76
N ALA A 888 47.73 -9.53 -17.34
CA ALA A 888 47.93 -10.30 -18.57
C ALA A 888 48.52 -9.45 -19.71
N ASN A 889 48.10 -8.18 -19.79
CA ASN A 889 48.43 -7.27 -20.89
C ASN A 889 49.43 -6.16 -20.50
N ASN A 890 49.77 -6.00 -19.20
CA ASN A 890 50.68 -4.97 -18.73
C ASN A 890 51.80 -5.56 -17.86
N LYS A 891 52.98 -5.73 -18.47
CA LYS A 891 54.22 -6.25 -17.84
C LYS A 891 55.23 -5.14 -17.49
N LYS A 892 54.79 -3.88 -17.47
CA LYS A 892 55.63 -2.71 -17.16
C LYS A 892 55.77 -2.52 -15.65
N PHE A 893 56.69 -1.65 -15.25
CA PHE A 893 56.66 -1.02 -13.93
C PHE A 893 55.60 0.08 -13.88
N HIS A 894 55.12 0.41 -12.68
CA HIS A 894 54.04 1.36 -12.44
C HIS A 894 54.41 2.40 -11.39
N THR A 895 53.82 3.58 -11.49
CA THR A 895 53.95 4.67 -10.52
C THR A 895 52.64 4.87 -9.76
N LEU A 896 52.70 4.90 -8.44
CA LEU A 896 51.65 5.43 -7.58
C LEU A 896 51.99 6.88 -7.23
N THR A 897 51.14 7.81 -7.66
CA THR A 897 51.32 9.24 -7.46
C THR A 897 50.24 9.78 -6.53
N VAL A 898 50.61 10.40 -5.41
CA VAL A 898 49.67 10.96 -4.43
C VAL A 898 50.09 12.38 -4.07
N ASP A 899 49.14 13.29 -3.83
CA ASP A 899 49.49 14.60 -3.27
C ASP A 899 49.81 14.47 -1.77
N GLU A 900 48.94 13.83 -0.98
CA GLU A 900 49.11 13.61 0.47
C GLU A 900 48.97 12.13 0.86
N LEU A 901 49.99 11.56 1.53
CA LEU A 901 49.99 10.17 2.00
C LEU A 901 50.16 10.11 3.52
N ALA A 902 49.21 9.47 4.20
CA ALA A 902 49.29 9.11 5.61
C ALA A 902 49.32 7.59 5.73
N THR A 903 50.49 7.02 6.03
CA THR A 903 50.69 5.56 6.04
C THR A 903 51.27 5.07 7.35
N SER A 904 50.60 4.10 7.99
CA SER A 904 51.12 3.45 9.20
C SER A 904 50.94 1.93 9.18
N ASN A 905 51.89 1.21 9.78
CA ASN A 905 51.88 -0.26 9.89
C ASN A 905 51.60 -0.98 8.56
N SER A 906 52.08 -0.41 7.45
CA SER A 906 51.73 -0.85 6.09
C SER A 906 52.98 -1.22 5.27
N ALA A 907 52.78 -2.04 4.24
CA ALA A 907 53.84 -2.49 3.35
C ALA A 907 53.65 -1.96 1.92
N TYR A 908 54.74 -1.58 1.28
CA TYR A 908 54.77 -1.26 -0.15
C TYR A 908 55.79 -2.20 -0.80
N ALA A 909 55.34 -2.95 -1.80
CA ALA A 909 56.12 -4.01 -2.44
C ALA A 909 56.31 -3.71 -3.92
N MET A 910 57.51 -3.25 -4.27
CA MET A 910 57.91 -2.82 -5.61
C MET A 910 58.70 -3.91 -6.32
N ARG A 911 58.52 -4.07 -7.64
CA ARG A 911 59.34 -4.96 -8.46
C ARG A 911 60.52 -4.19 -9.05
N THR A 912 61.61 -4.88 -9.41
CA THR A 912 62.73 -4.28 -10.16
C THR A 912 63.40 -5.28 -11.12
N ASN A 913 63.86 -4.77 -12.28
CA ASN A 913 64.74 -5.51 -13.21
C ASN A 913 66.24 -5.18 -12.98
N LEU A 914 66.60 -4.64 -11.81
CA LEU A 914 67.94 -4.14 -11.47
C LEU A 914 68.37 -2.87 -12.26
N SER A 915 67.44 -2.14 -12.85
CA SER A 915 67.68 -0.87 -13.54
C SER A 915 66.51 0.10 -13.37
N GLU A 916 65.30 -0.40 -13.63
CA GLU A 916 64.02 0.25 -13.40
C GLU A 916 63.28 -0.46 -12.26
N SER A 917 62.27 0.21 -11.71
CA SER A 917 61.40 -0.34 -10.68
C SER A 917 60.02 0.30 -10.73
N ASP A 918 59.08 -0.31 -10.01
CA ASP A 918 57.88 0.40 -9.57
C ASP A 918 58.25 1.57 -8.64
N LYS A 919 57.38 2.58 -8.55
CA LYS A 919 57.65 3.83 -7.82
C LYS A 919 56.45 4.36 -7.03
N LEU A 920 56.75 5.04 -5.92
CA LEU A 920 55.81 5.86 -5.15
C LEU A 920 56.27 7.33 -5.16
N GLU A 921 55.45 8.24 -5.68
CA GLU A 921 55.69 9.68 -5.62
C GLU A 921 54.63 10.36 -4.73
N VAL A 922 55.09 11.02 -3.67
CA VAL A 922 54.26 11.88 -2.81
C VAL A 922 54.64 13.33 -3.05
N LYS A 923 53.70 14.19 -3.45
CA LYS A 923 54.02 15.55 -3.92
C LYS A 923 53.98 16.64 -2.86
N LYS A 924 53.10 16.54 -1.86
CA LYS A 924 52.81 17.64 -0.90
C LYS A 924 53.08 17.28 0.55
N HIS A 925 52.70 16.08 1.00
CA HIS A 925 52.93 15.69 2.39
C HIS A 925 52.96 14.16 2.58
N LEU A 926 53.97 13.65 3.31
CA LEU A 926 54.09 12.25 3.70
C LEU A 926 54.21 12.14 5.23
N SER A 927 53.32 11.36 5.85
CA SER A 927 53.22 11.20 7.31
C SER A 927 52.90 9.76 7.71
N GLY A 928 53.01 9.48 9.02
CA GLY A 928 52.77 8.16 9.63
C GLY A 928 54.06 7.43 9.99
N GLU A 929 53.96 6.16 10.39
CA GLU A 929 55.08 5.42 10.97
C GLU A 929 55.03 3.89 10.78
N ASN A 930 56.17 3.24 10.93
CA ASN A 930 56.29 1.78 10.91
C ASN A 930 55.85 1.15 9.57
N ASN A 931 56.34 1.67 8.44
CA ASN A 931 56.08 1.10 7.12
C ASN A 931 57.31 0.42 6.54
N ILE A 932 57.11 -0.69 5.81
CA ILE A 932 58.19 -1.46 5.18
C ILE A 932 58.16 -1.38 3.65
N LEU A 933 59.35 -1.26 3.08
CA LEU A 933 59.59 -1.38 1.64
C LEU A 933 60.11 -2.79 1.34
N LEU A 934 59.30 -3.56 0.63
CA LEU A 934 59.62 -4.86 0.06
C LEU A 934 60.06 -4.67 -1.40
N VAL A 935 61.02 -5.47 -1.87
CA VAL A 935 61.48 -5.43 -3.26
C VAL A 935 61.47 -6.84 -3.84
N ASP A 936 60.74 -7.02 -4.94
CA ASP A 936 60.77 -8.24 -5.76
C ASP A 936 61.84 -8.10 -6.85
N PHE A 937 62.91 -8.88 -6.73
CA PHE A 937 64.04 -8.87 -7.65
C PHE A 937 63.76 -9.82 -8.82
N LEU A 938 63.19 -9.29 -9.90
CA LEU A 938 62.79 -10.05 -11.10
C LEU A 938 63.99 -10.63 -11.87
N GLN A 939 65.21 -10.14 -11.60
CA GLN A 939 66.46 -10.67 -12.11
C GLN A 939 67.41 -11.01 -10.97
N LYS A 940 68.24 -12.04 -11.17
CA LYS A 940 69.24 -12.48 -10.18
C LYS A 940 70.31 -11.40 -10.01
N THR A 941 70.45 -10.90 -8.78
CA THR A 941 71.45 -9.91 -8.39
C THR A 941 72.89 -10.43 -8.50
N THR A 942 73.81 -9.61 -9.02
CA THR A 942 75.26 -9.87 -8.99
C THR A 942 76.00 -8.81 -8.18
N PRO A 943 77.11 -9.14 -7.49
CA PRO A 943 77.85 -8.18 -6.65
C PRO A 943 78.50 -7.03 -7.43
N GLU A 944 78.70 -7.18 -8.74
CA GLU A 944 79.37 -6.18 -9.58
C GLU A 944 78.45 -4.99 -9.97
N LYS A 945 77.12 -5.14 -9.88
CA LYS A 945 76.17 -4.14 -10.35
C LYS A 945 75.83 -3.14 -9.24
N GLN A 946 76.39 -1.93 -9.31
CA GLN A 946 76.05 -0.85 -8.40
C GLN A 946 74.58 -0.44 -8.59
N LEU A 947 73.75 -0.63 -7.55
CA LEU A 947 72.35 -0.23 -7.56
C LEU A 947 72.23 1.24 -7.08
N ASN A 948 71.35 2.00 -7.73
CA ASN A 948 70.90 3.32 -7.27
C ASN A 948 69.53 3.61 -7.91
N ILE A 949 68.50 2.90 -7.47
CA ILE A 949 67.16 2.93 -8.07
C ILE A 949 66.20 3.60 -7.08
N GLU A 950 65.64 4.75 -7.45
CA GLU A 950 64.65 5.46 -6.63
C GLU A 950 63.34 4.66 -6.55
N LEU A 951 62.92 4.30 -5.33
CA LEU A 951 61.66 3.60 -5.06
C LEU A 951 60.57 4.55 -4.54
N VAL A 952 60.95 5.53 -3.71
CA VAL A 952 60.02 6.51 -3.12
C VAL A 952 60.60 7.93 -3.24
N SER A 953 59.76 8.88 -3.60
CA SER A 953 60.07 10.32 -3.70
C SER A 953 59.05 11.12 -2.88
N ALA A 954 59.49 12.02 -2.01
CA ALA A 954 58.63 12.77 -1.08
C ALA A 954 59.15 14.19 -0.79
N PRO A 955 58.34 15.08 -0.17
CA PRO A 955 58.76 16.41 0.25
C PRO A 955 59.86 16.37 1.32
N LYS A 956 60.78 17.33 1.29
CA LYS A 956 62.00 17.36 2.13
C LYS A 956 61.76 17.35 3.64
N ASP A 957 60.62 17.84 4.12
CA ASP A 957 60.23 17.86 5.54
C ASP A 957 59.78 16.48 6.07
N THR A 958 59.66 15.47 5.20
CA THR A 958 59.26 14.10 5.58
C THR A 958 60.29 13.44 6.50
N ASN A 959 59.81 12.79 7.57
CA ASN A 959 60.66 12.00 8.46
C ASN A 959 61.22 10.74 7.75
N LYS A 960 62.55 10.58 7.76
CA LYS A 960 63.29 9.45 7.17
C LYS A 960 62.79 8.07 7.61
N ASN A 961 62.25 8.00 8.84
CA ASN A 961 61.81 6.75 9.47
C ASN A 961 60.39 6.31 9.09
N VAL A 962 59.65 7.07 8.26
CA VAL A 962 58.33 6.66 7.74
C VAL A 962 58.43 5.30 7.04
N PHE A 963 59.50 5.09 6.25
CA PHE A 963 59.81 3.85 5.54
C PHE A 963 61.13 3.23 6.02
N LYS A 964 61.15 1.89 6.11
CA LYS A 964 62.35 1.08 6.36
C LYS A 964 62.45 -0.06 5.34
N ALA A 965 63.66 -0.52 5.04
CA ALA A 965 63.86 -1.72 4.24
C ALA A 965 63.31 -2.96 4.95
N SER A 966 62.55 -3.80 4.24
CA SER A 966 62.10 -5.07 4.78
C SER A 966 63.25 -6.05 5.00
N LYS A 967 63.17 -6.82 6.08
CA LYS A 967 64.04 -7.98 6.36
C LYS A 967 63.47 -9.31 5.84
N GLN A 968 62.27 -9.26 5.25
CA GLN A 968 61.57 -10.40 4.66
C GLN A 968 61.73 -10.36 3.12
N THR A 969 61.77 -11.53 2.51
CA THR A 969 61.89 -11.73 1.06
C THR A 969 60.52 -11.84 0.41
N ILE A 970 60.32 -11.26 -0.77
CA ILE A 970 59.12 -11.44 -1.60
C ILE A 970 59.51 -11.95 -3.00
N GLY A 971 58.53 -12.52 -3.71
CA GLY A 971 58.75 -13.17 -5.01
C GLY A 971 59.58 -14.45 -4.91
N PHE A 972 60.25 -14.80 -6.00
CA PHE A 972 61.12 -16.00 -6.08
C PHE A 972 62.58 -15.70 -5.73
N SER A 973 62.85 -14.58 -5.06
CA SER A 973 64.19 -14.12 -4.71
C SER A 973 64.65 -14.62 -3.32
N ASN A 974 65.96 -14.78 -3.15
CA ASN A 974 66.60 -15.11 -1.86
C ASN A 974 67.37 -13.91 -1.30
N VAL A 975 66.94 -12.69 -1.62
CA VAL A 975 67.61 -11.45 -1.24
C VAL A 975 66.63 -10.44 -0.64
N THR A 976 67.12 -9.59 0.25
CA THR A 976 66.36 -8.49 0.88
C THR A 976 66.99 -7.15 0.51
N PRO A 977 66.19 -6.07 0.37
CA PRO A 977 66.70 -4.79 -0.11
C PRO A 977 67.58 -4.09 0.93
N VAL A 978 68.59 -3.35 0.45
CA VAL A 978 69.27 -2.30 1.21
C VAL A 978 68.83 -0.96 0.64
N ILE A 979 68.19 -0.15 1.49
CA ILE A 979 67.62 1.14 1.10
C ILE A 979 68.31 2.24 1.90
N THR A 980 68.74 3.27 1.20
CA THR A 980 69.35 4.47 1.77
C THR A 980 68.53 5.70 1.43
N THR A 981 68.32 6.57 2.40
CA THR A 981 67.65 7.85 2.21
C THR A 981 68.62 8.88 1.63
N GLN A 982 68.25 9.56 0.55
CA GLN A 982 69.02 10.65 -0.07
C GLN A 982 68.19 11.95 -0.04
N GLU A 983 68.81 13.08 0.26
CA GLU A 983 68.18 14.40 0.24
C GLU A 983 68.71 15.25 -0.91
N THR A 984 67.82 15.99 -1.55
CA THR A 984 68.12 17.06 -2.51
C THR A 984 67.62 18.40 -1.97
N ASP A 985 67.73 19.48 -2.75
CA ASP A 985 67.25 20.79 -2.33
C ASP A 985 65.72 20.81 -2.08
N ASP A 986 64.95 20.06 -2.88
CA ASP A 986 63.47 20.07 -2.84
C ASP A 986 62.82 18.78 -2.32
N LYS A 987 63.50 17.63 -2.42
CA LYS A 987 62.92 16.30 -2.15
C LYS A 987 63.78 15.42 -1.25
N ILE A 988 63.15 14.47 -0.59
CA ILE A 988 63.80 13.33 0.05
C ILE A 988 63.37 12.04 -0.66
N THR A 989 64.31 11.12 -0.86
CA THR A 989 64.10 9.89 -1.62
C THR A 989 64.60 8.66 -0.87
N TRP A 990 63.98 7.51 -1.13
CA TRP A 990 64.46 6.21 -0.66
C TRP A 990 64.89 5.40 -1.89
N SER A 991 66.20 5.18 -1.99
CA SER A 991 66.81 4.49 -3.13
C SER A 991 67.33 3.12 -2.74
N LEU A 992 67.03 2.13 -3.59
CA LEU A 992 67.63 0.80 -3.54
C LEU A 992 69.10 0.90 -3.97
N THR A 993 70.01 0.72 -3.01
CA THR A 993 71.46 0.87 -3.19
C THR A 993 72.25 -0.43 -2.97
N GLY A 994 71.58 -1.50 -2.55
CA GLY A 994 72.19 -2.82 -2.42
C GLY A 994 71.17 -3.90 -2.08
N TYR A 995 71.67 -5.08 -1.75
CA TYR A 995 70.86 -6.23 -1.32
C TYR A 995 71.65 -7.08 -0.32
N ASN A 996 70.94 -7.79 0.57
CA ASN A 996 71.51 -8.81 1.45
C ASN A 996 71.03 -10.19 0.99
N THR A 997 71.90 -11.21 1.06
CA THR A 997 71.48 -12.60 0.78
C THR A 997 70.91 -13.24 2.04
N VAL A 998 69.73 -13.85 1.94
CA VAL A 998 69.02 -14.51 3.05
C VAL A 998 68.69 -15.95 2.67
N ALA A 999 68.98 -16.90 3.57
CA ALA A 999 68.71 -18.32 3.34
C ALA A 999 67.20 -18.63 3.42
N ASN A 1000 66.53 -18.57 2.27
CA ASN A 1000 65.07 -18.54 2.18
C ASN A 1000 64.41 -19.93 2.25
N LYS A 1001 64.29 -20.47 3.47
CA LYS A 1001 63.63 -21.77 3.72
C LYS A 1001 62.11 -21.76 3.41
N GLU A 1002 61.46 -20.60 3.40
CA GLU A 1002 60.02 -20.49 3.14
C GLU A 1002 59.66 -20.29 1.67
N ALA A 1003 60.37 -19.47 0.89
CA ALA A 1003 60.13 -19.44 -0.57
C ALA A 1003 60.39 -20.80 -1.22
N THR A 1004 61.29 -21.62 -0.66
CA THR A 1004 61.53 -23.00 -1.11
C THR A 1004 60.33 -23.92 -0.83
N ARG A 1005 59.52 -23.63 0.20
CA ARG A 1005 58.22 -24.31 0.45
C ARG A 1005 57.08 -23.72 -0.38
N ASN A 1006 57.00 -22.40 -0.49
CA ASN A 1006 55.91 -21.72 -1.20
C ASN A 1006 56.00 -21.94 -2.72
N ALA A 1007 57.21 -22.05 -3.28
CA ALA A 1007 57.42 -22.47 -4.67
C ALA A 1007 56.94 -23.90 -4.96
N ALA A 1008 56.82 -24.76 -3.94
CA ALA A 1008 56.23 -26.10 -4.07
C ALA A 1008 54.70 -26.13 -3.87
N ALA A 1009 54.10 -25.05 -3.37
CA ALA A 1009 52.65 -24.95 -3.09
C ALA A 1009 51.87 -24.15 -4.14
N LEU A 1010 52.54 -23.26 -4.88
CA LEU A 1010 52.09 -22.49 -6.06
C LEU A 1010 50.83 -21.59 -5.94
N PHE A 1011 49.98 -21.71 -4.91
CA PHE A 1011 48.61 -21.19 -4.97
C PHE A 1011 48.09 -20.32 -3.81
N SER A 1012 48.81 -20.13 -2.71
CA SER A 1012 48.37 -19.20 -1.64
C SER A 1012 49.54 -18.71 -0.78
N VAL A 1013 49.78 -17.40 -0.78
CA VAL A 1013 50.68 -16.72 0.15
C VAL A 1013 49.83 -15.88 1.11
N ASP A 1014 50.11 -15.98 2.41
CA ASP A 1014 49.55 -15.07 3.41
C ASP A 1014 50.33 -13.75 3.36
N TYR A 1015 49.87 -12.83 2.52
CA TYR A 1015 50.50 -11.51 2.36
C TYR A 1015 50.35 -10.64 3.62
N LYS A 1016 49.35 -10.89 4.46
CA LYS A 1016 49.18 -10.18 5.73
C LYS A 1016 50.28 -10.54 6.74
N ALA A 1017 50.86 -11.74 6.65
CA ALA A 1017 51.95 -12.15 7.52
C ALA A 1017 53.20 -11.26 7.43
N PHE A 1018 53.39 -10.50 6.34
CA PHE A 1018 54.48 -9.52 6.19
C PHE A 1018 54.34 -8.28 7.09
N LEU A 1019 53.16 -8.04 7.70
CA LEU A 1019 52.91 -6.91 8.59
C LEU A 1019 53.20 -7.18 10.08
N ASN A 1020 53.74 -8.36 10.41
CA ASN A 1020 54.17 -8.75 11.76
C ASN A 1020 55.57 -8.24 12.14
#